data_AF-A0A420H210-F1
#
_entry.id   AF-A0A420H210-F1
#
_cell.length_a   1.000
_cell.length_b   1.000
_cell.length_c   1.000
_cell.angle_alpha   90.00
_cell.angle_beta   90.00
_cell.angle_gamma   90.00
#
_symmetry.space_group_name_H-M   'P 1'
#
loop_
_entity.id
_entity.type
_entity.pdbx_description
1 polymer ?
#
loop_
_entity_poly.entity_id
_entity_poly.type
_entity_poly.pdbx_seq_one_letter_code
_entity_poly.pdbx_strand_id
1 'polypeptide(L)'
;MAKEKTPSNAQANNIDIHVSGAADVTPNTVQRSSSKMNALPPEIGHITQGYVPLHSLIARLAQKTHSELIKTIKDLAQMQLPTQKGNYNSTQVSGVDDGSAENLAKKLRMLKFATDSHEAWTKALVITGWSRKAEDVSKIIDLKVYLDQRQQDYVEAIEQMAHDKRGYIYARLPNPDIKTALEAMVTGKASWMPEFGYIPPPELTACDMLEVLERLNTLLSIRLKLNEYDSVPYHFKNFEIKSGRVSFKVEGEFELDLTIAEEAPDAQYWFLDLRFIFSPCLKVLGQGVRGFLENKINSVLLNEGLKGCYNFIHDIVLTYKINEIRRQSEILAKYRWIHSAKVEALNRSICIQYWIDRFSRAIRDSKPPKNWLIIGVHSGNSKNERGDDKTTRRIGTRWFRENKEQKDVHIPIDDVNLSSEAVLTTVVSKHITYILTSIFENLRAKPLYSKQDLSLKLCISESDPSNSELKVQLTTETFLSVRIEPISGFFIFDPPTRRILDYQRRLNTTVIDPAGRAHEFIELLRYSIIYDNLLTYGWTTGWKNVRNPGVNNLEMKRIFKDAAQVHWFKRAGWNQNTYLAVSMNMTGEFWSIVQTAMTSDPTNPNGVMVIPTQIDVPVKSISPIINNNFMITLYVFSVALLSYHGNLKYLWSNRHLYTLVPCIKLGPLNLPFIYIKLSELLASRETHSKPLKSWAKDFVRIRFLSVQSVPQKLVALDCQKKLNTTPALGSEYPSNLADKGNEKKKKEEAEEIEERQDQITMVAEIRILKPVPRTLCFVHREFDQNIAFHPATGTFAFRICSPLGVPVISDLTQLIVRVERLVEFVRALEKHKAILKCTKIYLEKLEISYGKSSSSGHNDGDGSSTQYSNQSVYKATIEFNPKDKKKMIFEFEKGNPHLRVVDHLTNLLNSSQGLENVAKAIPLTTQVLQGIEAIERTWASPSMSQYGFVIINARAVDWYIIRYTLTSRQKSTNSFKITKPQVRKFFFEIRLRHRRGEAWWHISRRSAQSMVSTCSSGEEGKNVQDDLEEVLQPFWNMTGKNFHGMRTSVAGKCDKIIELLHKLDEILRIFAASDKIWTYRPPVKAPVAPMSSNPKAATVFATSASRFTSSRHHPVSSLQNRSSHPYNTSSVNTLTTKISEGVFQDYNTRAPNVRGSSGHNSNYRNEIDQKHSNSNNNSLKRDREIVEID
;
A
#
# COMPACT_ATOMS: atom_id res chain seq x y z
N MET A 1 39.74 56.54 -20.29
CA MET A 1 38.65 57.53 -20.07
C MET A 1 38.08 57.34 -18.67
N ALA A 2 37.59 58.42 -18.05
CA ALA A 2 36.63 58.56 -16.93
C ALA A 2 36.22 57.34 -16.04
N LYS A 3 36.02 57.48 -14.72
CA LYS A 3 36.20 58.60 -13.76
C LYS A 3 35.95 58.11 -12.31
N GLU A 4 36.61 58.71 -11.32
CA GLU A 4 36.16 58.92 -9.90
C GLU A 4 35.83 57.66 -9.03
N LYS A 5 35.99 57.66 -7.69
CA LYS A 5 36.14 58.75 -6.70
C LYS A 5 36.96 58.32 -5.46
N THR A 6 37.60 59.28 -4.79
CA THR A 6 38.32 59.17 -3.49
C THR A 6 37.38 59.55 -2.30
N PRO A 7 37.73 59.35 -0.99
CA PRO A 7 38.84 59.98 -0.21
C PRO A 7 39.80 58.92 0.45
N SER A 8 41.09 59.13 0.81
CA SER A 8 41.82 60.14 1.62
C SER A 8 41.58 60.03 3.15
N ASN A 9 42.53 59.97 4.09
CA ASN A 9 43.96 60.40 4.20
C ASN A 9 44.82 59.31 4.90
N ALA A 10 46.12 59.09 4.62
CA ALA A 10 47.34 59.87 4.99
C ALA A 10 47.62 59.91 6.51
N GLN A 11 48.86 59.82 7.02
CA GLN A 11 50.15 60.33 6.50
C GLN A 11 51.31 59.30 6.50
N ALA A 12 52.49 59.70 6.00
CA ALA A 12 53.69 58.86 5.81
C ALA A 12 54.99 59.60 6.22
N ASN A 13 56.12 58.87 6.24
CA ASN A 13 57.47 59.36 6.55
C ASN A 13 58.29 59.74 5.29
N ASN A 14 59.47 60.35 5.54
CA ASN A 14 60.63 60.56 4.66
C ASN A 14 60.64 61.78 3.71
N ILE A 15 61.42 62.79 4.11
CA ILE A 15 62.69 63.22 3.48
C ILE A 15 62.82 63.02 1.95
N ASP A 16 63.03 64.11 1.19
CA ASP A 16 64.13 64.18 0.19
C ASP A 16 64.51 65.61 -0.28
N ILE A 17 65.78 65.97 -0.01
CA ILE A 17 66.81 66.52 -0.92
C ILE A 17 66.44 67.53 -2.07
N HIS A 18 66.79 68.80 -1.81
CA HIS A 18 67.54 69.78 -2.68
C HIS A 18 67.00 70.46 -3.98
N VAL A 19 67.15 71.81 -4.01
CA VAL A 19 67.87 72.69 -4.99
C VAL A 19 67.16 73.88 -5.71
N SER A 20 67.79 75.06 -5.56
CA SER A 20 67.82 76.31 -6.40
C SER A 20 66.69 77.37 -6.41
N GLY A 21 67.12 78.65 -6.41
CA GLY A 21 66.41 79.80 -6.99
C GLY A 21 65.61 80.73 -6.06
N ALA A 22 65.71 82.07 -6.13
CA ALA A 22 66.85 82.98 -5.89
C ALA A 22 66.43 84.46 -6.10
N ALA A 23 66.21 85.23 -5.02
CA ALA A 23 66.02 86.70 -4.91
C ALA A 23 65.88 87.03 -3.40
N ASP A 24 66.29 88.17 -2.81
CA ASP A 24 66.82 89.44 -3.32
C ASP A 24 67.65 90.19 -2.23
N VAL A 25 68.35 91.29 -2.58
CA VAL A 25 68.66 92.53 -1.78
C VAL A 25 68.88 92.40 -0.24
N THR A 26 69.99 92.81 0.44
CA THR A 26 71.22 93.61 0.18
C THR A 26 72.31 93.38 1.30
N PRO A 27 73.54 93.95 1.25
CA PRO A 27 74.68 93.51 2.10
C PRO A 27 75.03 94.39 3.34
N ASN A 28 76.03 93.90 4.10
CA ASN A 28 76.88 94.57 5.11
C ASN A 28 76.27 95.02 6.45
N THR A 29 76.80 94.47 7.54
CA THR A 29 77.44 95.24 8.64
C THR A 29 78.32 94.31 9.49
N VAL A 30 79.60 94.67 9.68
CA VAL A 30 80.45 94.11 10.74
C VAL A 30 80.33 95.02 11.95
N GLN A 31 79.88 94.51 13.10
CA GLN A 31 79.97 95.22 14.38
C GLN A 31 80.63 94.37 15.46
N ARG A 32 81.67 94.95 16.08
CA ARG A 32 82.34 94.44 17.27
C ARG A 32 81.61 94.93 18.53
N SER A 33 81.42 94.01 19.47
CA SER A 33 81.47 94.26 20.93
C SER A 33 80.78 95.51 21.50
N SER A 34 79.48 95.41 21.76
CA SER A 34 78.83 96.00 22.94
C SER A 34 77.76 95.01 23.42
N SER A 35 77.53 94.75 24.72
CA SER A 35 77.87 95.55 25.90
C SER A 35 78.45 94.70 27.05
N LYS A 36 79.69 94.99 27.48
CA LYS A 36 80.36 94.32 28.63
C LYS A 36 79.90 94.81 30.01
N MET A 37 78.70 95.40 30.14
CA MET A 37 78.33 96.21 31.31
C MET A 37 77.02 95.84 32.03
N ASN A 38 76.29 94.82 31.54
CA ASN A 38 75.12 94.23 32.22
C ASN A 38 75.34 92.76 32.64
N ALA A 39 76.57 92.26 32.53
CA ALA A 39 76.90 90.88 32.90
C ALA A 39 77.10 90.74 34.40
N LEU A 40 76.01 90.54 35.14
CA LEU A 40 76.08 89.73 36.36
C LEU A 40 76.68 88.35 36.00
N PRO A 41 77.37 87.67 36.93
CA PRO A 41 77.70 86.26 36.74
C PRO A 41 76.44 85.46 36.38
N PRO A 42 76.51 84.48 35.47
CA PRO A 42 75.36 83.64 35.16
C PRO A 42 74.84 82.99 36.45
N GLU A 43 73.53 83.01 36.65
CA GLU A 43 72.92 82.48 37.88
C GLU A 43 73.32 81.02 38.10
N ILE A 44 73.72 80.69 39.32
CA ILE A 44 74.16 79.34 39.67
C ILE A 44 72.96 78.40 39.53
N GLY A 45 73.10 77.36 38.72
CA GLY A 45 72.03 76.41 38.43
C GLY A 45 71.57 75.68 39.69
N HIS A 46 70.33 75.92 40.11
CA HIS A 46 69.74 75.31 41.29
C HIS A 46 69.54 73.80 41.10
N ILE A 47 70.14 73.01 41.99
CA ILE A 47 70.14 71.55 41.92
C ILE A 47 68.84 71.04 42.52
N THR A 48 67.92 70.63 41.64
CA THR A 48 66.64 70.01 42.05
C THR A 48 66.72 68.48 42.19
N GLN A 49 67.81 67.86 41.71
CA GLN A 49 67.99 66.41 41.71
C GLN A 49 68.58 65.90 43.04
N GLY A 50 68.19 64.71 43.46
CA GLY A 50 68.62 64.09 44.74
C GLY A 50 67.79 64.49 45.97
N TYR A 51 66.94 65.51 45.86
CA TYR A 51 66.04 65.93 46.95
C TYR A 51 64.77 65.06 47.00
N VAL A 52 64.32 64.70 48.20
CA VAL A 52 63.05 64.01 48.44
C VAL A 52 62.11 64.94 49.20
N PRO A 53 60.94 65.31 48.64
CA PRO A 53 60.05 66.27 49.30
C PRO A 53 59.41 65.68 50.56
N LEU A 54 59.48 66.42 51.66
CA LEU A 54 59.11 65.97 53.00
C LEU A 54 57.69 65.39 53.10
N HIS A 55 56.72 65.99 52.40
CA HIS A 55 55.34 65.50 52.37
C HIS A 55 55.22 64.09 51.76
N SER A 56 56.06 63.74 50.77
CA SER A 56 56.10 62.41 50.16
C SER A 56 56.66 61.36 51.12
N LEU A 57 57.64 61.74 51.95
CA LEU A 57 58.21 60.87 52.97
C LEU A 57 57.20 60.60 54.09
N ILE A 58 56.57 61.65 54.63
CA ILE A 58 55.55 61.52 55.70
C ILE A 58 54.33 60.74 55.21
N ALA A 59 53.81 61.05 54.01
CA ALA A 59 52.65 60.35 53.45
C ALA A 59 52.95 58.86 53.20
N ARG A 60 54.13 58.52 52.65
CA ARG A 60 54.52 57.11 52.48
C ARG A 60 54.78 56.39 53.80
N LEU A 61 55.29 57.08 54.83
CA LEU A 61 55.48 56.48 56.15
C LEU A 61 54.13 56.17 56.82
N ALA A 62 53.16 57.10 56.75
CA ALA A 62 51.80 56.85 57.21
C ALA A 62 51.14 55.67 56.47
N GLN A 63 51.22 55.65 55.13
CA GLN A 63 50.74 54.53 54.30
C GLN A 63 51.43 53.21 54.67
N LYS A 64 52.75 53.23 54.93
CA LYS A 64 53.51 52.05 55.38
C LYS A 64 52.97 51.54 56.72
N THR A 65 52.90 52.39 57.75
CA THR A 65 52.42 51.96 59.07
C THR A 65 50.96 51.48 59.04
N HIS A 66 50.10 52.08 58.21
CA HIS A 66 48.73 51.60 58.01
C HIS A 66 48.69 50.23 57.30
N SER A 67 49.54 50.01 56.30
CA SER A 67 49.65 48.74 55.59
C SER A 67 50.22 47.61 56.47
N GLU A 68 51.20 47.93 57.32
CA GLU A 68 51.79 47.00 58.29
C GLU A 68 50.84 46.70 59.45
N LEU A 69 50.01 47.67 59.87
CA LEU A 69 48.89 47.46 60.80
C LEU A 69 47.85 46.51 60.20
N ILE A 70 47.42 46.73 58.95
CA ILE A 70 46.47 45.84 58.26
C ILE A 70 47.08 44.44 58.07
N LYS A 71 48.37 44.34 57.74
CA LYS A 71 49.07 43.06 57.60
C LYS A 71 49.13 42.32 58.94
N THR A 72 49.54 42.98 60.02
CA THR A 72 49.63 42.34 61.33
C THR A 72 48.25 41.91 61.84
N ILE A 73 47.20 42.72 61.70
CA ILE A 73 45.81 42.30 62.03
C ILE A 73 45.40 41.06 61.21
N LYS A 74 45.71 40.99 59.91
CA LYS A 74 45.41 39.81 59.07
C LYS A 74 46.21 38.58 59.50
N ASP A 75 47.49 38.74 59.84
CA ASP A 75 48.34 37.65 60.34
C ASP A 75 47.80 37.10 61.69
N LEU A 76 47.39 37.99 62.60
CA LEU A 76 46.82 37.65 63.91
C LEU A 76 45.46 36.93 63.79
N ALA A 77 44.65 37.29 62.79
CA ALA A 77 43.36 36.66 62.50
C ALA A 77 43.47 35.28 61.82
N GLN A 78 44.62 34.93 61.24
CA GLN A 78 44.86 33.64 60.56
C GLN A 78 45.43 32.54 61.47
N MET A 79 45.60 32.83 62.77
CA MET A 79 46.04 31.86 63.78
C MET A 79 44.81 31.36 64.55
N GLN A 80 44.55 30.06 64.53
CA GLN A 80 43.35 29.45 65.14
C GLN A 80 43.35 29.54 66.68
N LEU A 81 42.33 28.92 67.29
CA LEU A 81 42.20 28.67 68.72
C LEU A 81 41.91 27.17 68.91
N PRO A 82 42.66 26.42 69.73
CA PRO A 82 42.46 24.97 69.88
C PRO A 82 41.09 24.59 70.45
N THR A 83 40.39 23.66 69.80
CA THR A 83 39.14 23.08 70.34
C THR A 83 39.44 21.80 71.11
N GLN A 84 39.16 21.78 72.42
CA GLN A 84 39.54 20.66 73.29
C GLN A 84 38.76 19.37 73.01
N LYS A 85 39.43 18.22 73.14
CA LYS A 85 38.83 16.87 73.21
C LYS A 85 39.52 16.03 74.28
N GLY A 86 38.80 15.76 75.37
CA GLY A 86 39.17 14.87 76.45
C GLY A 86 38.03 14.87 77.47
N ASN A 87 37.59 13.70 77.93
CA ASN A 87 36.36 13.58 78.71
C ASN A 87 36.61 12.82 80.02
N TYR A 88 35.94 13.25 81.10
CA TYR A 88 35.85 12.59 82.41
C TYR A 88 37.15 12.09 83.09
N ASN A 89 37.78 12.94 83.91
CA ASN A 89 37.72 12.81 85.39
C ASN A 89 38.74 13.68 86.16
N SER A 90 38.56 15.01 86.15
CA SER A 90 39.04 15.88 87.23
C SER A 90 38.30 17.22 87.22
N THR A 91 37.46 17.48 88.22
CA THR A 91 36.69 18.73 88.33
C THR A 91 37.50 19.85 88.97
N GLN A 92 38.33 20.53 88.17
CA GLN A 92 38.71 21.93 88.42
C GLN A 92 38.71 22.71 87.10
N VAL A 93 37.96 23.80 87.06
CA VAL A 93 37.98 24.80 85.98
C VAL A 93 38.30 26.14 86.62
N SER A 94 39.58 26.39 86.86
CA SER A 94 40.07 27.74 87.18
C SER A 94 40.13 28.57 85.89
N GLY A 95 39.83 29.86 86.00
CA GLY A 95 39.97 30.83 84.90
C GLY A 95 41.42 31.12 84.56
N VAL A 96 42.12 30.13 84.02
CA VAL A 96 43.47 30.27 83.46
C VAL A 96 43.34 31.06 82.17
N ASP A 97 43.90 32.27 82.18
CA ASP A 97 44.11 33.10 81.00
C ASP A 97 44.86 32.26 79.95
N ASP A 98 44.31 32.10 78.73
CA ASP A 98 44.71 31.05 77.78
C ASP A 98 46.20 31.21 77.38
N GLY A 99 47.05 30.43 78.07
CA GLY A 99 48.50 30.45 77.94
C GLY A 99 49.03 29.69 76.72
N SER A 100 48.17 29.33 75.76
CA SER A 100 48.59 28.77 74.47
C SER A 100 49.68 29.63 73.83
N ALA A 101 50.71 28.98 73.29
CA ALA A 101 51.85 29.66 72.66
C ALA A 101 51.42 30.60 71.52
N GLU A 102 50.29 30.29 70.87
CA GLU A 102 49.65 31.07 69.82
C GLU A 102 49.11 32.42 70.34
N ASN A 103 48.53 32.47 71.55
CA ASN A 103 48.07 33.72 72.18
C ASN A 103 49.26 34.62 72.58
N LEU A 104 50.32 34.03 73.13
CA LEU A 104 51.56 34.76 73.44
C LEU A 104 52.25 35.29 72.18
N ALA A 105 52.30 34.49 71.10
CA ALA A 105 52.81 34.92 69.80
C ALA A 105 52.00 36.08 69.20
N LYS A 106 50.66 36.06 69.35
CA LYS A 106 49.78 37.18 68.96
C LYS A 106 50.15 38.47 69.70
N LYS A 107 50.23 38.43 71.03
CA LYS A 107 50.58 39.59 71.88
C LYS A 107 51.97 40.14 71.52
N LEU A 108 52.98 39.28 71.36
CA LEU A 108 54.36 39.68 70.96
C LEU A 108 54.44 40.31 69.57
N ARG A 109 53.70 39.79 68.57
CA ARG A 109 53.70 40.35 67.21
C ARG A 109 53.07 41.75 67.17
N MET A 110 52.02 41.98 67.95
CA MET A 110 51.39 43.31 68.07
C MET A 110 52.30 44.31 68.78
N LEU A 111 53.01 43.88 69.85
CA LEU A 111 53.97 44.73 70.56
C LEU A 111 55.12 45.20 69.66
N LYS A 112 55.73 44.27 68.90
CA LYS A 112 56.81 44.61 67.95
C LYS A 112 56.37 45.61 66.89
N PHE A 113 55.18 45.41 66.30
CA PHE A 113 54.64 46.38 65.34
C PHE A 113 54.50 47.79 65.93
N ALA A 114 54.11 47.91 67.21
CA ALA A 114 54.01 49.20 67.88
C ALA A 114 55.39 49.85 68.13
N THR A 115 56.41 49.08 68.55
CA THR A 115 57.77 49.61 68.74
C THR A 115 58.40 50.08 67.43
N ASP A 116 58.29 49.26 66.39
CA ASP A 116 58.93 49.50 65.09
C ASP A 116 58.27 50.70 64.38
N SER A 117 56.95 50.83 64.51
CA SER A 117 56.21 52.01 64.03
C SER A 117 56.59 53.28 64.78
N HIS A 118 56.77 53.21 66.10
CA HIS A 118 57.18 54.35 66.92
C HIS A 118 58.58 54.84 66.53
N GLU A 119 59.54 53.93 66.33
CA GLU A 119 60.90 54.27 65.88
C GLU A 119 60.91 54.93 64.48
N ALA A 120 60.04 54.47 63.57
CA ALA A 120 59.89 55.11 62.26
C ALA A 120 59.35 56.55 62.39
N TRP A 121 58.34 56.77 63.24
CA TRP A 121 57.76 58.10 63.47
C TRP A 121 58.69 59.06 64.24
N THR A 122 59.50 58.60 65.19
CA THR A 122 60.50 59.46 65.85
C THR A 122 61.62 59.90 64.90
N LYS A 123 62.09 59.00 64.01
CA LYS A 123 63.01 59.37 62.91
C LYS A 123 62.41 60.41 61.98
N ALA A 124 61.13 60.27 61.62
CA ALA A 124 60.42 61.27 60.82
C ALA A 124 60.34 62.63 61.56
N LEU A 125 60.06 62.63 62.87
CA LEU A 125 60.03 63.84 63.69
C LEU A 125 61.40 64.56 63.71
N VAL A 126 62.51 63.81 63.83
CA VAL A 126 63.86 64.38 63.70
C VAL A 126 64.06 65.04 62.33
N ILE A 127 63.66 64.37 61.24
CA ILE A 127 63.75 64.94 59.87
C ILE A 127 62.91 66.23 59.74
N THR A 128 61.70 66.30 60.33
CA THR A 128 60.90 67.55 60.34
C THR A 128 61.49 68.68 61.18
N GLY A 129 62.38 68.37 62.13
CA GLY A 129 63.19 69.36 62.83
C GLY A 129 64.27 69.96 61.92
N TRP A 130 65.01 69.10 61.21
CA TRP A 130 66.08 69.50 60.30
C TRP A 130 65.59 70.18 59.01
N SER A 131 64.42 69.81 58.49
CA SER A 131 63.87 70.40 57.27
C SER A 131 63.66 71.91 57.33
N ARG A 132 63.58 72.49 58.55
CA ARG A 132 63.53 73.95 58.78
C ARG A 132 64.77 74.70 58.29
N LYS A 133 65.88 74.02 58.00
CA LYS A 133 67.12 74.59 57.44
C LYS A 133 67.41 74.15 56.00
N ALA A 134 66.47 73.46 55.35
CA ALA A 134 66.70 72.86 54.04
C ALA A 134 67.04 73.87 52.94
N GLU A 135 66.43 75.07 52.97
CA GLU A 135 66.64 76.11 51.95
C GLU A 135 68.08 76.63 51.91
N ASP A 136 68.72 76.84 53.07
CA ASP A 136 70.10 77.31 53.13
C ASP A 136 71.11 76.21 52.79
N VAL A 137 70.83 74.98 53.21
CA VAL A 137 71.61 73.80 52.80
C VAL A 137 71.55 73.61 51.28
N SER A 138 70.40 73.90 50.65
CA SER A 138 70.23 73.79 49.20
C SER A 138 71.14 74.75 48.44
N LYS A 139 71.16 76.05 48.83
CA LYS A 139 72.06 77.07 48.26
C LYS A 139 73.55 76.67 48.38
N ILE A 140 73.94 76.03 49.48
CA ILE A 140 75.31 75.53 49.70
C ILE A 140 75.63 74.33 48.79
N ILE A 141 74.65 73.48 48.50
CA ILE A 141 74.79 72.36 47.56
C ILE A 141 74.93 72.86 46.11
N ASP A 142 74.23 73.93 45.73
CA ASP A 142 74.40 74.58 44.42
C ASP A 142 75.82 75.18 44.29
N LEU A 143 76.25 75.95 45.31
CA LEU A 143 77.56 76.61 45.35
C LEU A 143 78.73 75.64 45.25
N LYS A 144 78.72 74.51 45.98
CA LYS A 144 79.84 73.55 45.95
C LYS A 144 80.00 72.93 44.56
N VAL A 145 78.90 72.52 43.92
CA VAL A 145 78.95 71.79 42.63
C VAL A 145 79.38 72.72 41.50
N TYR A 146 79.01 74.00 41.57
CA TYR A 146 79.54 75.02 40.66
C TYR A 146 81.07 75.18 40.79
N LEU A 147 81.62 75.13 42.01
CA LEU A 147 83.07 75.16 42.23
C LEU A 147 83.76 73.86 41.79
N ASP A 148 83.18 72.71 42.10
CA ASP A 148 83.66 71.39 41.66
C ASP A 148 83.76 71.32 40.11
N GLN A 149 82.73 71.82 39.41
CA GLN A 149 82.72 71.90 37.95
C GLN A 149 83.82 72.82 37.41
N ARG A 150 84.03 73.99 38.02
CA ARG A 150 85.11 74.93 37.63
C ARG A 150 86.51 74.38 37.90
N GLN A 151 86.66 73.45 38.86
CA GLN A 151 87.91 72.71 39.04
C GLN A 151 88.12 71.67 37.92
N GLN A 152 87.06 71.01 37.46
CA GLN A 152 87.13 70.02 36.38
C GLN A 152 87.53 70.65 35.04
N ASP A 153 87.03 71.85 34.70
CA ASP A 153 87.38 72.59 33.48
C ASP A 153 88.91 72.75 33.30
N TYR A 154 89.64 72.97 34.39
CA TYR A 154 91.10 73.13 34.36
C TYR A 154 91.84 71.81 34.07
N VAL A 155 91.27 70.66 34.46
CA VAL A 155 91.86 69.34 34.18
C VAL A 155 91.68 69.00 32.70
N GLU A 156 90.48 69.22 32.16
CA GLU A 156 90.15 68.95 30.75
C GLU A 156 91.04 69.75 29.79
N ALA A 157 91.32 71.02 30.11
CA ALA A 157 92.25 71.85 29.34
C ALA A 157 93.70 71.29 29.28
N ILE A 158 94.17 70.65 30.36
CA ILE A 158 95.49 70.00 30.41
C ILE A 158 95.47 68.69 29.62
N GLU A 159 94.39 67.91 29.72
CA GLU A 159 94.24 66.66 28.97
C GLU A 159 94.17 66.89 27.45
N GLN A 160 93.48 67.94 26.99
CA GLN A 160 93.45 68.30 25.57
C GLN A 160 94.85 68.65 25.04
N MET A 161 95.62 69.48 25.75
CA MET A 161 97.01 69.78 25.39
C MET A 161 97.90 68.52 25.36
N ALA A 162 97.65 67.55 26.25
CA ALA A 162 98.33 66.27 26.26
C ALA A 162 97.84 65.32 25.15
N HIS A 163 96.61 65.47 24.64
CA HIS A 163 96.11 64.77 23.45
C HIS A 163 96.82 65.30 22.20
N ASP A 164 96.81 66.62 21.99
CA ASP A 164 97.45 67.28 20.84
C ASP A 164 98.94 66.90 20.74
N LYS A 165 99.66 66.92 21.87
CA LYS A 165 101.06 66.48 21.96
C LYS A 165 101.29 65.04 21.48
N ARG A 166 100.35 64.12 21.73
CA ARG A 166 100.43 62.74 21.24
C ARG A 166 100.11 62.68 19.73
N GLY A 167 99.15 63.50 19.27
CA GLY A 167 98.80 63.63 17.85
C GLY A 167 99.97 64.03 16.95
N TYR A 168 100.87 64.89 17.43
CA TYR A 168 102.07 65.31 16.69
C TYR A 168 103.01 64.18 16.25
N ILE A 169 102.91 62.97 16.81
CA ILE A 169 103.68 61.80 16.34
C ILE A 169 103.32 61.46 14.88
N TYR A 170 102.04 61.56 14.51
CA TYR A 170 101.55 61.28 13.16
C TYR A 170 101.95 62.35 12.11
N ALA A 171 102.45 63.51 12.56
CA ALA A 171 103.00 64.55 11.69
C ALA A 171 104.49 64.33 11.33
N ARG A 172 105.12 63.26 11.82
CA ARG A 172 106.52 62.90 11.51
C ARG A 172 106.57 61.74 10.52
N LEU A 173 107.28 61.94 9.40
CA LEU A 173 107.53 60.89 8.42
C LEU A 173 108.71 60.00 8.87
N PRO A 174 108.57 58.66 8.90
CA PRO A 174 109.67 57.73 9.14
C PRO A 174 110.48 57.46 7.86
N ASN A 175 111.63 56.78 8.00
CA ASN A 175 112.46 56.36 6.87
C ASN A 175 111.77 55.23 6.06
N PRO A 176 111.81 55.23 4.72
CA PRO A 176 111.20 54.20 3.89
C PRO A 176 112.07 52.92 3.79
N ASP A 177 111.42 51.75 3.70
CA ASP A 177 112.09 50.50 3.29
C ASP A 177 112.02 50.32 1.76
N ILE A 178 113.18 50.16 1.15
CA ILE A 178 113.35 50.00 -0.31
C ILE A 178 113.33 48.51 -0.69
N LYS A 179 113.62 47.59 0.24
CA LYS A 179 113.80 46.16 -0.06
C LYS A 179 112.47 45.47 -0.36
N THR A 180 111.49 45.61 0.53
CA THR A 180 110.14 45.07 0.31
C THR A 180 109.44 45.73 -0.87
N ALA A 181 109.68 47.02 -1.12
CA ALA A 181 109.16 47.75 -2.27
C ALA A 181 109.65 47.16 -3.61
N LEU A 182 110.94 46.79 -3.71
CA LEU A 182 111.49 46.17 -4.93
C LEU A 182 110.91 44.77 -5.18
N GLU A 183 110.77 43.96 -4.13
CA GLU A 183 110.14 42.63 -4.22
C GLU A 183 108.70 42.74 -4.74
N ALA A 184 107.88 43.56 -4.08
CA ALA A 184 106.48 43.78 -4.46
C ALA A 184 106.32 44.35 -5.88
N MET A 185 107.28 45.15 -6.36
CA MET A 185 107.26 45.69 -7.73
C MET A 185 107.50 44.63 -8.82
N VAL A 186 108.28 43.58 -8.52
CA VAL A 186 108.67 42.56 -9.52
C VAL A 186 107.70 41.37 -9.54
N THR A 187 107.26 40.90 -8.38
CA THR A 187 106.40 39.71 -8.25
C THR A 187 104.92 40.04 -8.01
N GLY A 188 104.60 41.30 -7.66
CA GLY A 188 103.30 41.70 -7.12
C GLY A 188 103.04 41.24 -5.67
N LYS A 189 103.93 40.43 -5.07
CA LYS A 189 103.73 39.76 -3.77
C LYS A 189 105.05 39.58 -3.01
N ALA A 190 105.13 40.05 -1.77
CA ALA A 190 106.26 39.78 -0.89
C ALA A 190 106.22 38.34 -0.37
N SER A 191 107.33 37.60 -0.47
CA SER A 191 107.42 36.15 -0.19
C SER A 191 107.09 35.74 1.25
N TRP A 192 107.29 36.65 2.21
CA TRP A 192 106.94 36.44 3.63
C TRP A 192 105.50 36.81 3.97
N MET A 193 104.79 37.51 3.07
CA MET A 193 103.47 38.08 3.35
C MET A 193 102.37 37.13 2.84
N PRO A 194 101.54 36.55 3.72
CA PRO A 194 100.45 35.69 3.30
C PRO A 194 99.38 36.50 2.53
N GLU A 195 98.70 35.84 1.59
CA GLU A 195 97.69 36.49 0.76
C GLU A 195 96.38 36.67 1.54
N PHE A 196 96.21 37.84 2.16
CA PHE A 196 95.06 38.21 3.01
C PHE A 196 93.70 38.29 2.28
N GLY A 197 93.59 37.89 1.02
CA GLY A 197 92.34 37.88 0.25
C GLY A 197 91.76 39.27 -0.13
N TYR A 198 92.52 40.35 0.08
CA TYR A 198 92.08 41.72 -0.24
C TYR A 198 91.91 42.00 -1.75
N ILE A 199 92.57 41.20 -2.60
CA ILE A 199 92.42 41.23 -4.06
C ILE A 199 91.64 39.95 -4.43
N PRO A 200 90.52 40.03 -5.16
CA PRO A 200 89.82 38.85 -5.63
C PRO A 200 90.70 38.09 -6.64
N PRO A 201 90.66 36.74 -6.67
CA PRO A 201 91.33 35.97 -7.72
C PRO A 201 90.75 36.32 -9.10
N PRO A 202 91.53 36.13 -10.19
CA PRO A 202 91.03 36.37 -11.54
C PRO A 202 89.81 35.50 -11.86
N GLU A 203 88.88 36.05 -12.64
CA GLU A 203 87.70 35.31 -13.10
C GLU A 203 88.11 34.12 -13.99
N LEU A 204 87.53 32.95 -13.73
CA LEU A 204 87.77 31.73 -14.53
C LEU A 204 87.27 31.92 -15.95
N THR A 205 88.07 31.54 -16.95
CA THR A 205 87.63 31.62 -18.35
C THR A 205 86.63 30.50 -18.67
N ALA A 206 85.87 30.68 -19.75
CA ALA A 206 84.94 29.66 -20.23
C ALA A 206 85.65 28.35 -20.66
N CYS A 207 86.94 28.39 -21.00
CA CYS A 207 87.71 27.19 -21.31
C CYS A 207 88.05 26.42 -20.03
N ASP A 208 88.58 27.11 -19.02
CA ASP A 208 88.93 26.51 -17.72
C ASP A 208 87.70 25.89 -17.05
N MET A 209 86.54 26.56 -17.12
CA MET A 209 85.27 26.03 -16.63
C MET A 209 84.83 24.76 -17.37
N LEU A 210 85.04 24.65 -18.69
CA LEU A 210 84.73 23.43 -19.43
C LEU A 210 85.70 22.30 -19.08
N GLU A 211 87.00 22.57 -18.96
CA GLU A 211 88.01 21.58 -18.53
C GLU A 211 87.69 21.04 -17.13
N VAL A 212 87.31 21.91 -16.18
CA VAL A 212 86.88 21.50 -14.84
C VAL A 212 85.61 20.63 -14.88
N LEU A 213 84.62 20.98 -15.71
CA LEU A 213 83.41 20.15 -15.87
C LEU A 213 83.70 18.80 -16.53
N GLU A 214 84.67 18.72 -17.45
CA GLU A 214 85.14 17.46 -18.05
C GLU A 214 85.92 16.61 -17.05
N ARG A 215 86.81 17.21 -16.25
CA ARG A 215 87.47 16.52 -15.13
C ARG A 215 86.47 16.01 -14.10
N LEU A 216 85.42 16.77 -13.78
CA LEU A 216 84.35 16.30 -12.91
C LEU A 216 83.58 15.13 -13.53
N ASN A 217 83.30 15.14 -14.85
CA ASN A 217 82.68 13.99 -15.52
C ASN A 217 83.54 12.72 -15.40
N THR A 218 84.86 12.80 -15.61
CA THR A 218 85.74 11.63 -15.51
C THR A 218 85.80 11.12 -14.07
N LEU A 219 85.98 12.00 -13.09
CA LEU A 219 86.02 11.71 -11.65
C LEU A 219 84.72 11.04 -11.14
N LEU A 220 83.56 11.60 -11.49
CA LEU A 220 82.24 11.00 -11.21
C LEU A 220 82.10 9.60 -11.84
N SER A 221 82.60 9.43 -13.07
CA SER A 221 82.52 8.15 -13.79
C SER A 221 83.46 7.07 -13.21
N ILE A 222 84.62 7.48 -12.69
CA ILE A 222 85.59 6.61 -12.00
C ILE A 222 84.96 6.12 -10.70
N ARG A 223 84.46 7.03 -9.86
CA ARG A 223 83.94 6.71 -8.53
C ARG A 223 82.72 5.77 -8.59
N LEU A 224 81.73 6.06 -9.43
CA LEU A 224 80.51 5.25 -9.54
C LEU A 224 80.72 3.88 -10.20
N LYS A 225 81.76 3.70 -11.03
CA LYS A 225 82.05 2.43 -11.72
C LYS A 225 83.06 1.55 -10.98
N LEU A 226 83.98 2.12 -10.22
CA LEU A 226 85.07 1.38 -9.57
C LEU A 226 84.92 1.32 -8.05
N ASN A 227 84.63 2.45 -7.40
CA ASN A 227 84.69 2.54 -5.93
C ASN A 227 83.36 2.16 -5.26
N GLU A 228 82.23 2.53 -5.88
CA GLU A 228 80.90 2.46 -5.24
C GLU A 228 79.90 1.54 -5.94
N TYR A 229 80.32 0.76 -6.94
CA TYR A 229 79.44 -0.02 -7.82
C TYR A 229 78.41 -0.91 -7.09
N ASP A 230 78.82 -1.54 -5.98
CA ASP A 230 77.95 -2.39 -5.14
C ASP A 230 77.08 -1.59 -4.15
N SER A 231 77.42 -0.33 -3.90
CA SER A 231 76.67 0.60 -3.04
C SER A 231 75.51 1.28 -3.78
N VAL A 232 75.62 1.44 -5.10
CA VAL A 232 74.58 2.07 -5.96
C VAL A 232 73.28 1.25 -5.92
N PRO A 233 72.15 1.83 -5.44
CA PRO A 233 70.85 1.17 -5.42
C PRO A 233 70.41 0.66 -6.81
N TYR A 234 69.66 -0.44 -6.86
CA TYR A 234 69.19 -1.03 -8.13
C TYR A 234 68.54 -0.01 -9.08
N HIS A 235 67.68 0.86 -8.55
CA HIS A 235 66.98 1.92 -9.31
C HIS A 235 67.89 3.09 -9.76
N PHE A 236 69.11 3.19 -9.22
CA PHE A 236 70.12 4.19 -9.60
C PHE A 236 71.17 3.63 -10.57
N LYS A 237 71.12 2.35 -10.96
CA LYS A 237 72.08 1.77 -11.93
C LYS A 237 71.92 2.34 -13.35
N ASN A 238 70.78 2.96 -13.67
CA ASN A 238 70.57 3.75 -14.87
C ASN A 238 70.89 5.23 -14.60
N PHE A 239 72.16 5.59 -14.76
CA PHE A 239 72.66 6.96 -14.56
C PHE A 239 73.36 7.51 -15.80
N GLU A 240 73.31 8.84 -15.97
CA GLU A 240 73.94 9.58 -17.06
C GLU A 240 74.91 10.63 -16.49
N ILE A 241 76.10 10.80 -17.08
CA ILE A 241 77.12 11.76 -16.59
C ILE A 241 77.43 12.78 -17.67
N LYS A 242 77.08 14.05 -17.43
CA LYS A 242 77.28 15.17 -18.35
C LYS A 242 77.43 16.49 -17.59
N SER A 243 78.28 17.39 -18.09
CA SER A 243 78.46 18.75 -17.56
C SER A 243 78.71 18.80 -16.05
N GLY A 244 79.64 17.97 -15.56
CA GLY A 244 80.10 17.96 -14.18
C GLY A 244 79.14 17.33 -13.15
N ARG A 245 78.04 16.70 -13.59
CA ARG A 245 77.02 16.07 -12.73
C ARG A 245 76.65 14.66 -13.19
N VAL A 246 76.12 13.88 -12.24
CA VAL A 246 75.45 12.59 -12.47
C VAL A 246 73.94 12.81 -12.34
N SER A 247 73.18 12.43 -13.36
CA SER A 247 71.72 12.40 -13.36
C SER A 247 71.22 10.97 -13.20
N PHE A 248 70.57 10.67 -12.07
CA PHE A 248 69.93 9.37 -11.79
C PHE A 248 68.45 9.44 -12.20
N LYS A 249 67.96 8.46 -12.96
CA LYS A 249 66.59 8.47 -13.51
C LYS A 249 65.76 7.27 -13.05
N VAL A 250 64.76 7.53 -12.21
CA VAL A 250 63.80 6.53 -11.71
C VAL A 250 62.49 6.67 -12.48
N GLU A 251 62.14 5.67 -13.30
CA GLU A 251 60.97 5.69 -14.17
C GLU A 251 59.66 5.90 -13.38
N GLY A 252 58.82 6.83 -13.85
CA GLY A 252 57.57 7.19 -13.18
C GLY A 252 57.72 7.89 -11.82
N GLU A 253 58.92 8.23 -11.38
CA GLU A 253 59.15 8.92 -10.10
C GLU A 253 59.93 10.24 -10.27
N PHE A 254 61.25 10.19 -10.42
CA PHE A 254 62.09 11.39 -10.40
C PHE A 254 63.42 11.25 -11.17
N GLU A 255 63.99 12.40 -11.49
CA GLU A 255 65.35 12.61 -11.98
C GLU A 255 66.12 13.41 -10.92
N LEU A 256 67.30 12.95 -10.51
CA LEU A 256 68.11 13.53 -9.44
C LEU A 256 69.51 13.86 -9.97
N ASP A 257 69.93 15.12 -9.83
CA ASP A 257 71.28 15.58 -10.19
C ASP A 257 72.17 15.68 -8.95
N LEU A 258 73.29 14.94 -8.93
CA LEU A 258 74.34 15.01 -7.90
C LEU A 258 75.72 15.38 -8.49
N THR A 259 76.58 16.00 -7.68
CA THR A 259 77.99 16.31 -8.00
C THR A 259 78.93 15.88 -6.87
N ILE A 260 80.23 16.07 -7.07
CA ILE A 260 81.30 15.88 -6.08
C ILE A 260 82.08 17.19 -5.97
N ALA A 261 82.57 17.53 -4.77
CA ALA A 261 83.40 18.72 -4.53
C ALA A 261 84.91 18.41 -4.43
N GLU A 262 85.29 17.19 -4.05
CA GLU A 262 86.68 16.78 -3.78
C GLU A 262 86.99 15.42 -4.42
N GLU A 263 88.24 15.20 -4.84
CA GLU A 263 88.66 13.97 -5.54
C GLU A 263 88.76 12.72 -4.63
N ALA A 264 88.66 12.89 -3.31
CA ALA A 264 88.73 11.78 -2.36
C ALA A 264 87.54 10.80 -2.51
N PRO A 265 87.77 9.48 -2.40
CA PRO A 265 86.72 8.48 -2.58
C PRO A 265 85.64 8.55 -1.48
N ASP A 266 86.00 9.01 -0.29
CA ASP A 266 85.11 9.14 0.87
C ASP A 266 84.38 10.49 0.92
N ALA A 267 84.73 11.45 0.05
CA ALA A 267 84.13 12.78 0.05
C ALA A 267 82.61 12.72 -0.23
N GLN A 268 81.84 13.67 0.29
CA GLN A 268 80.40 13.67 0.11
C GLN A 268 79.96 14.04 -1.34
N TYR A 269 78.89 13.37 -1.83
CA TYR A 269 78.09 13.87 -2.95
C TYR A 269 77.20 15.06 -2.55
N TRP A 270 77.13 16.06 -3.42
CA TRP A 270 76.34 17.26 -3.23
C TRP A 270 75.10 17.26 -4.13
N PHE A 271 73.97 17.68 -3.56
CA PHE A 271 72.72 17.85 -4.28
C PHE A 271 72.74 19.08 -5.19
N LEU A 272 72.34 18.94 -6.46
CA LEU A 272 72.01 20.08 -7.33
C LEU A 272 70.50 20.30 -7.45
N ASP A 273 69.78 19.33 -8.03
CA ASP A 273 68.41 19.50 -8.50
C ASP A 273 67.59 18.20 -8.46
N LEU A 274 66.27 18.33 -8.39
CA LEU A 274 65.32 17.21 -8.33
C LEU A 274 64.09 17.54 -9.21
N ARG A 275 63.84 16.70 -10.21
CA ARG A 275 62.75 16.89 -11.18
C ARG A 275 61.80 15.70 -11.12
N PHE A 276 60.48 15.94 -11.09
CA PHE A 276 59.48 14.88 -10.98
C PHE A 276 58.98 14.42 -12.36
N ILE A 277 58.85 13.10 -12.55
CA ILE A 277 58.57 12.47 -13.85
C ILE A 277 57.08 12.09 -14.03
N PHE A 278 56.32 11.94 -12.95
CA PHE A 278 54.87 11.67 -12.98
C PHE A 278 54.04 12.97 -13.14
N SER A 279 52.76 12.80 -13.45
CA SER A 279 51.77 13.86 -13.65
C SER A 279 50.52 13.63 -12.79
N PRO A 280 49.91 14.69 -12.20
CA PRO A 280 50.41 16.05 -12.13
C PRO A 280 51.51 16.21 -11.08
N CYS A 281 52.46 17.12 -11.34
CA CYS A 281 53.54 17.47 -10.43
C CYS A 281 53.86 18.97 -10.46
N LEU A 282 54.62 19.45 -9.48
CA LEU A 282 55.27 20.76 -9.53
C LEU A 282 56.44 20.70 -10.54
N LYS A 283 56.31 21.43 -11.67
CA LYS A 283 57.36 21.49 -12.70
C LYS A 283 58.63 22.23 -12.30
N VAL A 284 58.56 23.06 -11.26
CA VAL A 284 59.67 23.86 -10.73
C VAL A 284 59.58 23.87 -9.20
N LEU A 285 60.69 23.57 -8.53
CA LEU A 285 60.80 23.71 -7.08
C LEU A 285 61.03 25.19 -6.70
N GLY A 286 60.20 25.73 -5.82
CA GLY A 286 60.42 27.07 -5.26
C GLY A 286 61.69 27.11 -4.40
N GLN A 287 62.46 28.21 -4.46
CA GLN A 287 63.79 28.32 -3.84
C GLN A 287 63.84 27.87 -2.37
N GLY A 288 62.87 28.25 -1.53
CA GLY A 288 62.83 27.82 -0.12
C GLY A 288 62.60 26.32 0.07
N VAL A 289 61.86 25.67 -0.84
CA VAL A 289 61.69 24.20 -0.84
C VAL A 289 62.96 23.52 -1.35
N ARG A 290 63.60 24.08 -2.38
CA ARG A 290 64.89 23.59 -2.88
C ARG A 290 65.97 23.64 -1.80
N GLY A 291 66.17 24.78 -1.14
CA GLY A 291 67.16 24.91 -0.06
C GLY A 291 66.87 24.03 1.17
N PHE A 292 65.60 23.77 1.50
CA PHE A 292 65.25 22.79 2.52
C PHE A 292 65.59 21.35 2.09
N LEU A 293 65.25 20.97 0.86
CA LEU A 293 65.58 19.67 0.30
C LEU A 293 67.09 19.49 0.17
N GLU A 294 67.82 20.49 -0.30
CA GLU A 294 69.28 20.52 -0.42
C GLU A 294 69.96 20.28 0.94
N ASN A 295 69.64 21.09 1.95
CA ASN A 295 70.14 20.88 3.32
C ASN A 295 69.83 19.48 3.84
N LYS A 296 68.62 18.95 3.58
CA LYS A 296 68.22 17.64 4.10
C LYS A 296 68.80 16.47 3.31
N ILE A 297 68.86 16.52 1.99
CA ILE A 297 69.47 15.53 1.10
C ILE A 297 70.98 15.48 1.35
N ASN A 298 71.65 16.64 1.48
CA ASN A 298 73.06 16.69 1.85
C ASN A 298 73.28 16.08 3.26
N SER A 299 72.40 16.33 4.24
CA SER A 299 72.47 15.65 5.54
C SER A 299 72.24 14.13 5.49
N VAL A 300 71.59 13.61 4.45
CA VAL A 300 71.37 12.15 4.26
C VAL A 300 72.53 11.53 3.48
N LEU A 301 73.05 12.22 2.46
CA LEU A 301 74.22 11.78 1.68
C LEU A 301 75.47 11.66 2.55
N LEU A 302 75.66 12.55 3.55
CA LEU A 302 76.74 12.45 4.52
C LEU A 302 76.68 11.18 5.40
N ASN A 303 75.48 10.78 5.82
CA ASN A 303 75.28 9.77 6.86
C ASN A 303 74.92 8.36 6.33
N GLU A 304 74.19 8.30 5.21
CA GLU A 304 73.61 7.06 4.65
C GLU A 304 73.94 6.86 3.16
N GLY A 305 74.72 7.76 2.57
CA GLY A 305 75.15 7.71 1.17
C GLY A 305 74.01 7.65 0.15
N LEU A 306 74.32 7.09 -1.03
CA LEU A 306 73.37 6.98 -2.15
C LEU A 306 72.13 6.13 -1.81
N LYS A 307 72.27 5.13 -0.92
CA LYS A 307 71.17 4.24 -0.52
C LYS A 307 70.17 4.94 0.40
N GLY A 308 70.64 5.73 1.38
CA GLY A 308 69.76 6.60 2.17
C GLY A 308 69.09 7.66 1.31
N CYS A 309 69.86 8.30 0.41
CA CYS A 309 69.35 9.30 -0.53
C CYS A 309 68.20 8.77 -1.39
N TYR A 310 68.37 7.59 -2.01
CA TYR A 310 67.29 6.92 -2.75
C TYR A 310 66.06 6.69 -1.87
N ASN A 311 66.23 6.05 -0.71
CA ASN A 311 65.13 5.74 0.21
C ASN A 311 64.36 6.99 0.64
N PHE A 312 65.07 8.09 0.94
CA PHE A 312 64.50 9.37 1.37
C PHE A 312 63.69 10.05 0.26
N ILE A 313 64.25 10.16 -0.94
CA ILE A 313 63.57 10.83 -2.08
C ILE A 313 62.39 9.99 -2.58
N HIS A 314 62.54 8.66 -2.65
CA HIS A 314 61.46 7.72 -2.96
C HIS A 314 60.33 7.81 -1.91
N ASP A 315 60.65 7.86 -0.61
CA ASP A 315 59.63 8.06 0.43
C ASP A 315 58.91 9.40 0.31
N ILE A 316 59.62 10.48 -0.06
CA ILE A 316 59.04 11.80 -0.35
C ILE A 316 58.12 11.72 -1.57
N VAL A 317 58.56 11.12 -2.68
CA VAL A 317 57.77 11.03 -3.91
C VAL A 317 56.49 10.23 -3.67
N LEU A 318 56.55 9.05 -3.04
CA LEU A 318 55.36 8.28 -2.68
C LEU A 318 54.39 9.11 -1.81
N THR A 319 54.91 9.90 -0.87
CA THR A 319 54.10 10.76 -0.01
C THR A 319 53.50 11.95 -0.76
N TYR A 320 54.23 12.52 -1.73
CA TYR A 320 53.74 13.58 -2.60
C TYR A 320 52.69 13.06 -3.60
N LYS A 321 52.88 11.89 -4.21
CA LYS A 321 51.87 11.21 -5.04
C LYS A 321 50.56 11.00 -4.25
N ILE A 322 50.65 10.52 -3.00
CA ILE A 322 49.50 10.39 -2.09
C ILE A 322 48.86 11.75 -1.79
N ASN A 323 49.63 12.82 -1.60
CA ASN A 323 49.12 14.17 -1.37
C ASN A 323 48.48 14.82 -2.63
N GLU A 324 48.95 14.50 -3.83
CA GLU A 324 48.28 14.92 -5.07
C GLU A 324 46.96 14.17 -5.28
N ILE A 325 46.93 12.84 -5.08
CA ILE A 325 45.67 12.06 -5.07
C ILE A 325 44.72 12.62 -3.99
N ARG A 326 45.24 13.00 -2.82
CA ARG A 326 44.46 13.67 -1.76
C ARG A 326 43.88 15.00 -2.23
N ARG A 327 44.70 15.89 -2.79
CA ARG A 327 44.29 17.21 -3.29
C ARG A 327 43.21 17.09 -4.36
N GLN A 328 43.40 16.18 -5.32
CA GLN A 328 42.39 15.87 -6.34
C GLN A 328 41.10 15.33 -5.70
N SER A 329 41.19 14.41 -4.74
CA SER A 329 40.02 13.83 -4.05
C SER A 329 39.25 14.87 -3.23
N GLU A 330 39.95 15.80 -2.57
CA GLU A 330 39.33 16.92 -1.86
C GLU A 330 38.64 17.90 -2.83
N ILE A 331 39.18 18.09 -4.04
CA ILE A 331 38.54 18.85 -5.12
C ILE A 331 37.29 18.11 -5.63
N LEU A 332 37.39 16.80 -5.93
CA LEU A 332 36.24 15.99 -6.35
C LEU A 332 35.10 16.05 -5.32
N ALA A 333 35.39 15.88 -4.03
CA ALA A 333 34.40 15.95 -2.96
C ALA A 333 33.76 17.35 -2.78
N LYS A 334 34.45 18.42 -3.21
CA LYS A 334 33.94 19.81 -3.20
C LYS A 334 33.09 20.17 -4.42
N TYR A 335 33.27 19.47 -5.56
CA TYR A 335 32.60 19.81 -6.83
C TYR A 335 31.76 18.65 -7.41
N ARG A 336 32.39 17.60 -7.92
CA ARG A 336 31.70 16.55 -8.70
C ARG A 336 31.06 15.45 -7.84
N TRP A 337 31.52 15.27 -6.61
CA TRP A 337 31.06 14.27 -5.64
C TRP A 337 30.52 14.92 -4.35
N ILE A 338 29.92 16.10 -4.47
CA ILE A 338 29.29 16.85 -3.36
C ILE A 338 28.39 15.93 -2.52
N HIS A 339 28.60 15.96 -1.20
CA HIS A 339 27.94 15.14 -0.17
C HIS A 339 28.02 13.60 -0.35
N SER A 340 28.60 13.13 -1.45
CA SER A 340 28.65 11.70 -1.82
C SER A 340 30.01 11.08 -1.47
N ALA A 341 31.08 11.87 -1.53
CA ALA A 341 32.42 11.48 -1.08
C ALA A 341 32.90 12.31 0.12
N LYS A 342 33.72 11.71 0.98
CA LYS A 342 34.46 12.38 2.06
C LYS A 342 35.89 11.85 2.10
N VAL A 343 36.85 12.77 2.09
CA VAL A 343 38.27 12.46 2.26
C VAL A 343 38.65 12.68 3.72
N GLU A 344 39.29 11.67 4.31
CA GLU A 344 39.90 11.73 5.64
C GLU A 344 41.40 11.43 5.49
N ALA A 345 42.25 12.35 5.96
CA ALA A 345 43.69 12.18 5.93
C ALA A 345 44.16 11.33 7.11
N LEU A 346 45.09 10.40 6.84
CA LEU A 346 45.81 9.60 7.81
C LEU A 346 47.31 9.91 7.66
N ASN A 347 48.14 9.56 8.64
CA ASN A 347 49.52 10.08 8.77
C ASN A 347 50.38 9.97 7.49
N ARG A 348 50.29 8.85 6.75
CA ARG A 348 50.96 8.63 5.45
C ARG A 348 50.06 7.87 4.47
N SER A 349 48.76 8.14 4.54
CA SER A 349 47.73 7.49 3.71
C SER A 349 46.45 8.34 3.70
N ILE A 350 45.52 8.02 2.80
CA ILE A 350 44.22 8.69 2.72
C ILE A 350 43.10 7.67 2.72
N CYS A 351 41.99 8.02 3.38
CA CYS A 351 40.75 7.26 3.39
C CYS A 351 39.70 8.06 2.61
N ILE A 352 39.21 7.51 1.50
CA ILE A 352 38.13 8.10 0.70
C ILE A 352 36.86 7.28 0.96
N GLN A 353 35.95 7.83 1.78
CA GLN A 353 34.60 7.29 1.97
C GLN A 353 33.72 7.73 0.78
N TYR A 354 32.89 6.83 0.26
CA TYR A 354 32.03 7.10 -0.91
C TYR A 354 30.61 6.54 -0.75
N TRP A 355 29.66 7.09 -1.53
CA TRP A 355 28.21 6.84 -1.45
C TRP A 355 27.60 7.16 -0.08
N ILE A 356 27.96 8.31 0.49
CA ILE A 356 27.58 8.70 1.86
C ILE A 356 26.08 9.07 1.96
N ASP A 357 25.54 9.89 1.03
CA ASP A 357 24.11 10.26 1.06
C ASP A 357 23.17 9.04 0.94
N ARG A 358 23.61 7.98 0.26
CA ARG A 358 22.87 6.71 0.12
C ARG A 358 22.42 6.14 1.48
N PHE A 359 23.27 6.24 2.50
CA PHE A 359 22.98 5.73 3.84
C PHE A 359 22.62 6.84 4.85
N SER A 360 22.82 8.12 4.50
CA SER A 360 22.47 9.29 5.32
C SER A 360 20.99 9.35 5.71
N ARG A 361 20.12 8.73 4.91
CA ARG A 361 18.65 8.75 5.07
C ARG A 361 18.07 7.46 5.66
N ALA A 362 18.93 6.50 6.04
CA ALA A 362 18.52 5.26 6.69
C ALA A 362 18.06 5.50 8.15
N ILE A 363 17.29 4.56 8.68
CA ILE A 363 16.73 4.65 10.05
C ILE A 363 17.87 4.55 11.08
N ARG A 364 17.84 5.44 12.08
CA ARG A 364 18.94 5.70 13.04
C ARG A 364 19.28 4.53 13.99
N ASP A 365 18.47 3.48 14.01
CA ASP A 365 18.57 2.36 14.96
C ASP A 365 19.73 1.40 14.65
N SER A 366 20.38 1.55 13.48
CA SER A 366 21.58 0.79 13.11
C SER A 366 22.69 1.73 12.65
N LYS A 367 23.95 1.37 12.93
CA LYS A 367 25.11 2.09 12.38
C LYS A 367 25.15 1.87 10.87
N PRO A 368 25.07 2.92 10.02
CA PRO A 368 25.05 2.74 8.58
C PRO A 368 26.34 2.07 8.08
N PRO A 369 26.27 1.13 7.14
CA PRO A 369 27.44 0.53 6.53
C PRO A 369 28.23 1.60 5.78
N LYS A 370 29.56 1.55 5.89
CA LYS A 370 30.44 2.45 5.16
C LYS A 370 31.21 1.70 4.08
N ASN A 371 31.40 2.38 2.96
CA ASN A 371 32.30 1.98 1.89
C ASN A 371 33.45 2.97 1.83
N TRP A 372 34.69 2.49 1.84
CA TRP A 372 35.86 3.35 1.77
C TRP A 372 37.04 2.68 1.06
N LEU A 373 37.89 3.52 0.48
CA LEU A 373 39.16 3.14 -0.12
C LEU A 373 40.29 3.77 0.72
N ILE A 374 41.21 2.94 1.23
CA ILE A 374 42.46 3.43 1.83
C ILE A 374 43.56 3.32 0.78
N ILE A 375 44.21 4.45 0.46
CA ILE A 375 45.39 4.52 -0.40
C ILE A 375 46.59 4.91 0.47
N GLY A 376 47.66 4.13 0.44
CA GLY A 376 48.85 4.37 1.25
C GLY A 376 50.09 3.65 0.72
N VAL A 377 51.19 3.73 1.45
CA VAL A 377 52.43 3.02 1.06
C VAL A 377 52.36 1.55 1.48
N HIS A 378 52.63 0.65 0.54
CA HIS A 378 52.82 -0.77 0.73
C HIS A 378 54.31 -1.11 0.66
N SER A 379 54.77 -2.01 1.52
CA SER A 379 56.20 -2.31 1.74
C SER A 379 56.87 -3.17 0.67
N GLY A 380 56.15 -3.62 -0.35
CA GLY A 380 56.64 -4.56 -1.37
C GLY A 380 56.70 -6.01 -0.86
N ASN A 381 57.42 -6.24 0.24
CA ASN A 381 57.72 -7.57 0.76
C ASN A 381 56.47 -8.33 1.22
N SER A 382 56.22 -9.47 0.58
CA SER A 382 55.41 -10.55 1.14
C SER A 382 56.12 -11.15 2.36
N LYS A 383 55.36 -11.65 3.35
CA LYS A 383 55.95 -12.23 4.59
C LYS A 383 56.72 -13.54 4.37
N ASN A 384 56.56 -14.18 3.20
CA ASN A 384 57.02 -15.54 2.93
C ASN A 384 58.13 -15.61 1.86
N GLU A 385 58.50 -14.49 1.26
CA GLU A 385 59.49 -14.42 0.17
C GLU A 385 60.78 -13.78 0.69
N ARG A 386 61.93 -14.24 0.19
CA ARG A 386 63.20 -13.49 0.37
C ARG A 386 63.09 -12.23 -0.49
N GLY A 387 63.30 -11.06 0.12
CA GLY A 387 63.18 -9.79 -0.61
C GLY A 387 64.31 -9.64 -1.63
N ASP A 388 63.97 -9.57 -2.92
CA ASP A 388 64.89 -9.12 -3.97
C ASP A 388 65.20 -7.64 -3.79
N ASP A 389 66.43 -7.18 -4.04
CA ASP A 389 66.79 -5.74 -4.06
C ASP A 389 66.03 -4.92 -5.12
N LYS A 390 65.27 -5.58 -6.00
CA LYS A 390 64.32 -4.98 -6.96
C LYS A 390 62.96 -4.64 -6.33
N THR A 391 62.66 -5.16 -5.13
CA THR A 391 61.38 -4.93 -4.44
C THR A 391 61.43 -3.68 -3.57
N THR A 392 60.82 -2.61 -4.06
CA THR A 392 60.74 -1.31 -3.38
C THR A 392 59.31 -0.98 -2.93
N ARG A 393 59.16 0.14 -2.22
CA ARG A 393 57.88 0.56 -1.65
C ARG A 393 57.01 1.09 -2.79
N ARG A 394 55.70 0.85 -2.74
CA ARG A 394 54.78 1.29 -3.80
C ARG A 394 53.45 1.75 -3.23
N ILE A 395 52.67 2.49 -4.03
CA ILE A 395 51.31 2.84 -3.65
C ILE A 395 50.47 1.56 -3.64
N GLY A 396 49.68 1.37 -2.57
CA GLY A 396 48.81 0.21 -2.39
C GLY A 396 47.42 0.62 -1.90
N THR A 397 46.41 -0.06 -2.43
CA THR A 397 45.00 0.13 -2.09
C THR A 397 44.50 -0.94 -1.11
N ARG A 398 43.66 -0.55 -0.16
CA ARG A 398 42.78 -1.48 0.58
C ARG A 398 41.34 -1.00 0.46
N TRP A 399 40.47 -1.84 -0.09
CA TRP A 399 39.07 -1.49 -0.34
C TRP A 399 38.16 -2.16 0.68
N PHE A 400 37.22 -1.39 1.22
CA PHE A 400 36.24 -1.85 2.19
C PHE A 400 34.84 -1.64 1.64
N ARG A 401 34.08 -2.74 1.53
CA ARG A 401 32.64 -2.76 1.20
C ARG A 401 31.86 -3.12 2.46
N GLU A 402 30.88 -2.31 2.84
CA GLU A 402 30.00 -2.58 3.99
C GLU A 402 30.79 -2.90 5.28
N ASN A 403 31.85 -2.13 5.54
CA ASN A 403 32.85 -2.32 6.60
C ASN A 403 33.74 -3.58 6.51
N LYS A 404 33.67 -4.39 5.44
CA LYS A 404 34.50 -5.60 5.21
C LYS A 404 35.61 -5.33 4.19
N GLU A 405 36.86 -5.61 4.55
CA GLU A 405 38.03 -5.55 3.66
C GLU A 405 37.93 -6.56 2.52
N GLN A 406 38.30 -6.15 1.31
CA GLN A 406 38.36 -6.97 0.11
C GLN A 406 39.83 -7.23 -0.24
N LYS A 407 40.27 -8.50 -0.14
CA LYS A 407 41.70 -8.87 -0.26
C LYS A 407 42.09 -9.29 -1.67
N ASP A 408 41.17 -9.95 -2.37
CA ASP A 408 41.44 -10.61 -3.66
C ASP A 408 41.17 -9.69 -4.87
N VAL A 409 40.97 -8.39 -4.64
CA VAL A 409 40.60 -7.40 -5.67
C VAL A 409 41.74 -6.40 -5.88
N HIS A 410 42.54 -6.63 -6.92
CA HIS A 410 43.50 -5.62 -7.38
C HIS A 410 42.76 -4.41 -7.97
N ILE A 411 43.17 -3.21 -7.54
CA ILE A 411 42.74 -1.93 -8.10
C ILE A 411 43.98 -1.33 -8.77
N PRO A 412 44.03 -1.21 -10.10
CA PRO A 412 45.17 -0.59 -10.77
C PRO A 412 45.24 0.89 -10.43
N ILE A 413 46.44 1.35 -10.06
CA ILE A 413 46.80 2.76 -10.04
C ILE A 413 47.81 2.96 -11.16
N ASP A 414 47.63 4.01 -11.96
CA ASP A 414 48.66 4.50 -12.87
C ASP A 414 49.65 5.34 -12.04
N ASP A 415 50.87 4.83 -11.87
CA ASP A 415 51.94 5.50 -11.13
C ASP A 415 52.50 6.73 -11.88
N VAL A 416 52.20 6.89 -13.17
CA VAL A 416 52.63 7.99 -14.03
C VAL A 416 51.54 9.06 -14.16
N ASN A 417 50.28 8.69 -14.43
CA ASN A 417 49.15 9.63 -14.55
C ASN A 417 48.18 9.47 -13.38
N LEU A 418 48.50 10.13 -12.26
CA LEU A 418 47.75 10.03 -11.02
C LEU A 418 46.39 10.72 -11.17
N SER A 419 45.31 9.93 -11.23
CA SER A 419 43.93 10.41 -11.28
C SER A 419 43.05 9.74 -10.22
N SER A 420 42.65 10.50 -9.20
CA SER A 420 41.71 10.01 -8.19
C SER A 420 40.32 9.72 -8.75
N GLU A 421 39.91 10.37 -9.85
CA GLU A 421 38.65 10.03 -10.53
C GLU A 421 38.73 8.66 -11.23
N ALA A 422 39.86 8.32 -11.87
CA ALA A 422 40.06 7.00 -12.46
C ALA A 422 40.04 5.88 -11.40
N VAL A 423 40.69 6.11 -10.26
CA VAL A 423 40.70 5.16 -9.13
C VAL A 423 39.30 5.03 -8.50
N LEU A 424 38.54 6.12 -8.35
CA LEU A 424 37.18 6.05 -7.80
C LEU A 424 36.16 5.45 -8.77
N THR A 425 36.25 5.75 -10.07
CA THR A 425 35.36 5.17 -11.10
C THR A 425 35.57 3.68 -11.28
N THR A 426 36.82 3.18 -11.27
CA THR A 426 37.12 1.74 -11.31
C THR A 426 36.72 0.99 -10.03
N VAL A 427 36.83 1.63 -8.85
CA VAL A 427 36.28 1.06 -7.60
C VAL A 427 34.75 1.01 -7.65
N VAL A 428 34.10 2.05 -8.19
CA VAL A 428 32.64 2.09 -8.34
C VAL A 428 32.13 1.14 -9.42
N SER A 429 32.80 0.95 -10.56
CA SER A 429 32.39 -0.03 -11.57
C SER A 429 32.46 -1.46 -11.02
N LYS A 430 33.52 -1.82 -10.27
CA LYS A 430 33.60 -3.08 -9.52
C LYS A 430 32.52 -3.19 -8.42
N HIS A 431 32.12 -2.10 -7.79
CA HIS A 431 31.05 -2.12 -6.79
C HIS A 431 29.65 -2.32 -7.41
N ILE A 432 29.33 -1.58 -8.47
CA ILE A 432 28.08 -1.69 -9.22
C ILE A 432 27.95 -3.07 -9.84
N THR A 433 29.04 -3.60 -10.42
CA THR A 433 29.10 -4.96 -10.96
C THR A 433 28.68 -5.98 -9.90
N TYR A 434 29.31 -5.97 -8.72
CA TYR A 434 28.97 -6.88 -7.63
C TYR A 434 27.51 -6.78 -7.17
N ILE A 435 26.95 -5.57 -7.11
CA ILE A 435 25.54 -5.37 -6.71
C ILE A 435 24.61 -5.92 -7.78
N LEU A 436 24.85 -5.62 -9.06
CA LEU A 436 24.00 -6.07 -10.17
C LEU A 436 24.12 -7.58 -10.43
N THR A 437 25.30 -8.20 -10.28
CA THR A 437 25.46 -9.66 -10.35
C THR A 437 24.70 -10.35 -9.21
N SER A 438 24.83 -9.84 -7.97
CA SER A 438 24.13 -10.40 -6.81
C SER A 438 22.61 -10.35 -6.98
N ILE A 439 22.07 -9.26 -7.51
CA ILE A 439 20.63 -9.13 -7.80
C ILE A 439 20.22 -10.07 -8.94
N PHE A 440 21.03 -10.17 -10.01
CA PHE A 440 20.77 -11.08 -11.13
C PHE A 440 20.77 -12.56 -10.69
N GLU A 441 21.71 -12.98 -9.86
CA GLU A 441 21.77 -14.35 -9.31
C GLU A 441 20.58 -14.63 -8.37
N ASN A 442 20.26 -13.70 -7.47
CA ASN A 442 19.12 -13.83 -6.55
C ASN A 442 17.76 -13.85 -7.27
N LEU A 443 17.62 -13.17 -8.42
CA LEU A 443 16.46 -13.28 -9.30
C LEU A 443 16.48 -14.60 -10.10
N ARG A 444 17.61 -14.98 -10.71
CA ARG A 444 17.76 -16.23 -11.47
C ARG A 444 17.43 -17.48 -10.65
N ALA A 445 17.65 -17.44 -9.34
CA ALA A 445 17.27 -18.50 -8.40
C ALA A 445 15.75 -18.62 -8.14
N LYS A 446 14.92 -17.64 -8.54
CA LYS A 446 13.44 -17.71 -8.38
C LYS A 446 12.81 -18.51 -9.52
N PRO A 447 11.71 -19.24 -9.28
CA PRO A 447 11.20 -20.23 -10.23
C PRO A 447 10.70 -19.63 -11.56
N LEU A 448 10.24 -18.38 -11.60
CA LEU A 448 9.85 -17.69 -12.84
C LEU A 448 11.00 -17.55 -13.84
N TYR A 449 12.15 -17.02 -13.38
CA TYR A 449 13.31 -16.81 -14.24
C TYR A 449 14.14 -18.10 -14.42
N SER A 450 14.14 -19.00 -13.43
CA SER A 450 14.75 -20.33 -13.52
C SER A 450 14.14 -21.20 -14.63
N LYS A 451 12.81 -21.11 -14.83
CA LYS A 451 12.09 -21.76 -15.94
C LYS A 451 12.18 -21.02 -17.28
N GLN A 452 12.76 -19.81 -17.30
CA GLN A 452 12.77 -18.90 -18.45
C GLN A 452 11.37 -18.40 -18.88
N ASP A 453 10.38 -18.41 -17.96
CA ASP A 453 9.04 -17.84 -18.21
C ASP A 453 9.08 -16.30 -18.33
N LEU A 454 10.10 -15.65 -17.75
CA LEU A 454 10.41 -14.23 -17.84
C LEU A 454 11.91 -14.03 -18.11
N SER A 455 12.27 -13.02 -18.91
CA SER A 455 13.67 -12.76 -19.28
C SER A 455 14.44 -11.87 -18.28
N LEU A 456 15.72 -12.19 -18.11
CA LEU A 456 16.72 -11.37 -17.41
C LEU A 456 17.91 -11.14 -18.35
N LYS A 457 18.43 -9.92 -18.44
CA LYS A 457 19.68 -9.62 -19.15
C LYS A 457 20.55 -8.68 -18.31
N LEU A 458 21.78 -9.09 -18.05
CA LEU A 458 22.80 -8.31 -17.35
C LEU A 458 23.82 -7.78 -18.37
N CYS A 459 24.04 -6.47 -18.37
CA CYS A 459 25.10 -5.78 -19.10
C CYS A 459 26.07 -5.18 -18.08
N ILE A 460 27.37 -5.46 -18.19
CA ILE A 460 28.43 -4.94 -17.32
C ILE A 460 29.44 -4.20 -18.19
N SER A 461 29.95 -3.07 -17.67
CA SER A 461 31.11 -2.37 -18.23
C SER A 461 32.10 -2.08 -17.11
N GLU A 462 33.35 -2.50 -17.30
CA GLU A 462 34.42 -2.27 -16.31
C GLU A 462 34.98 -0.84 -16.38
N SER A 463 35.00 -0.23 -17.57
CA SER A 463 35.47 1.14 -17.82
C SER A 463 34.44 2.19 -17.39
N ASP A 464 33.19 2.00 -17.80
CA ASP A 464 32.12 2.99 -17.66
C ASP A 464 31.01 2.48 -16.71
N PRO A 465 31.04 2.85 -15.41
CA PRO A 465 30.04 2.38 -14.46
C PRO A 465 28.60 2.75 -14.87
N SER A 466 28.41 3.88 -15.55
CA SER A 466 27.11 4.36 -16.07
C SER A 466 26.45 3.41 -17.09
N ASN A 467 27.25 2.59 -17.78
CA ASN A 467 26.80 1.69 -18.84
C ASN A 467 26.43 0.29 -18.31
N SER A 468 26.60 0.05 -17.00
CA SER A 468 26.19 -1.21 -16.37
C SER A 468 24.69 -1.18 -16.05
N GLU A 469 23.96 -2.18 -16.56
CA GLU A 469 22.50 -2.20 -16.62
C GLU A 469 21.96 -3.63 -16.46
N LEU A 470 20.99 -3.81 -15.56
CA LEU A 470 20.25 -5.06 -15.39
C LEU A 470 18.82 -4.88 -15.92
N LYS A 471 18.46 -5.54 -17.02
CA LYS A 471 17.09 -5.58 -17.56
C LYS A 471 16.34 -6.77 -16.99
N VAL A 472 15.22 -6.48 -16.35
CA VAL A 472 14.29 -7.45 -15.75
C VAL A 472 12.94 -7.35 -16.46
N GLN A 473 12.43 -8.46 -16.97
CA GLN A 473 11.05 -8.52 -17.45
C GLN A 473 10.11 -8.83 -16.26
N LEU A 474 9.25 -7.88 -15.90
CA LEU A 474 8.36 -7.98 -14.73
C LEU A 474 7.02 -8.61 -15.08
N THR A 475 6.52 -8.28 -16.27
CA THR A 475 5.35 -8.88 -16.90
C THR A 475 5.67 -9.15 -18.37
N THR A 476 4.77 -9.82 -19.08
CA THR A 476 4.90 -10.06 -20.53
C THR A 476 5.14 -8.77 -21.34
N GLU A 477 4.58 -7.63 -20.92
CA GLU A 477 4.72 -6.34 -21.60
C GLU A 477 5.76 -5.39 -20.94
N THR A 478 5.92 -5.44 -19.61
CA THR A 478 6.74 -4.46 -18.87
C THR A 478 8.15 -4.95 -18.57
N PHE A 479 9.13 -4.25 -19.16
CA PHE A 479 10.54 -4.35 -18.83
C PHE A 479 10.95 -3.22 -17.87
N LEU A 480 11.92 -3.52 -17.01
CA LEU A 480 12.55 -2.61 -16.06
C LEU A 480 14.06 -2.64 -16.28
N SER A 481 14.66 -1.53 -16.68
CA SER A 481 16.10 -1.31 -16.61
C SER A 481 16.47 -0.78 -15.23
N VAL A 482 17.28 -1.58 -14.50
CA VAL A 482 17.89 -1.21 -13.22
C VAL A 482 19.32 -0.75 -13.47
N ARG A 483 19.59 0.51 -13.15
CA ARG A 483 20.91 1.14 -13.23
C ARG A 483 21.28 1.73 -11.86
N ILE A 484 22.57 1.98 -11.61
CA ILE A 484 23.05 2.63 -10.38
C ILE A 484 23.82 3.88 -10.79
N GLU A 485 23.47 5.03 -10.18
CA GLU A 485 24.18 6.28 -10.40
C GLU A 485 25.60 6.21 -9.80
N PRO A 486 26.68 6.37 -10.58
CA PRO A 486 28.04 6.14 -10.08
C PRO A 486 28.48 7.06 -8.93
N ILE A 487 28.00 8.30 -8.91
CA ILE A 487 28.42 9.32 -7.94
C ILE A 487 27.71 9.13 -6.60
N SER A 488 26.38 8.94 -6.61
CA SER A 488 25.55 8.87 -5.39
C SER A 488 25.39 7.46 -4.83
N GLY A 489 25.44 6.43 -5.68
CA GLY A 489 25.06 5.05 -5.34
C GLY A 489 23.54 4.79 -5.31
N PHE A 490 22.72 5.74 -5.78
CA PHE A 490 21.28 5.55 -5.88
C PHE A 490 20.90 4.67 -7.08
N PHE A 491 19.91 3.82 -6.88
CA PHE A 491 19.28 3.05 -7.94
C PHE A 491 18.40 3.96 -8.80
N ILE A 492 18.51 3.81 -10.11
CA ILE A 492 17.68 4.42 -11.14
C ILE A 492 16.86 3.30 -11.78
N PHE A 493 15.55 3.50 -11.82
CA PHE A 493 14.59 2.60 -12.45
C PHE A 493 13.96 3.29 -13.67
N ASP A 494 13.81 2.54 -14.75
CA ASP A 494 13.46 3.03 -16.07
C ASP A 494 12.61 1.94 -16.77
N PRO A 495 11.43 2.25 -17.35
CA PRO A 495 10.80 3.57 -17.49
C PRO A 495 10.28 4.18 -16.16
N PRO A 496 10.31 5.51 -15.99
CA PRO A 496 9.95 6.19 -14.74
C PRO A 496 8.42 6.34 -14.53
N THR A 497 7.69 5.23 -14.45
CA THR A 497 6.27 5.23 -14.06
C THR A 497 6.10 5.59 -12.57
N ARG A 498 4.98 6.22 -12.18
CA ARG A 498 4.72 6.63 -10.77
C ARG A 498 4.99 5.52 -9.73
N ARG A 499 4.49 4.30 -9.95
CA ARG A 499 4.76 3.16 -9.05
C ARG A 499 6.24 2.80 -9.00
N ILE A 500 6.90 2.77 -10.16
CA ILE A 500 8.32 2.45 -10.30
C ILE A 500 9.15 3.49 -9.52
N LEU A 501 8.82 4.79 -9.61
CA LEU A 501 9.44 5.87 -8.83
C LEU A 501 9.19 5.74 -7.31
N ASP A 502 7.97 5.36 -6.89
CA ASP A 502 7.66 5.11 -5.47
C ASP A 502 8.51 3.95 -4.91
N TYR A 503 8.71 2.87 -5.68
CA TYR A 503 9.52 1.72 -5.29
C TYR A 503 11.04 1.99 -5.38
N GLN A 504 11.50 2.74 -6.40
CA GLN A 504 12.87 3.24 -6.49
C GLN A 504 13.24 4.08 -5.26
N ARG A 505 12.35 5.00 -4.86
CA ARG A 505 12.51 5.81 -3.65
C ARG A 505 12.60 4.94 -2.41
N ARG A 506 11.71 3.95 -2.25
CA ARG A 506 11.73 3.01 -1.12
C ARG A 506 13.02 2.19 -1.07
N LEU A 507 13.48 1.64 -2.19
CA LEU A 507 14.74 0.89 -2.26
C LEU A 507 15.90 1.77 -1.79
N ASN A 508 15.98 3.00 -2.30
CA ASN A 508 17.04 3.96 -1.94
C ASN A 508 16.99 4.48 -0.49
N THR A 509 15.87 4.36 0.24
CA THR A 509 15.78 4.80 1.66
C THR A 509 15.70 3.67 2.68
N THR A 510 15.24 2.47 2.30
CA THR A 510 15.00 1.35 3.24
C THR A 510 15.99 0.19 3.08
N VAL A 511 16.69 0.07 1.96
CA VAL A 511 17.55 -1.09 1.66
C VAL A 511 19.01 -0.79 1.98
N ILE A 512 19.41 -1.24 3.17
CA ILE A 512 20.78 -1.13 3.71
C ILE A 512 21.75 -2.09 3.00
N ASP A 513 21.35 -3.35 2.76
CA ASP A 513 22.06 -4.32 1.91
C ASP A 513 21.29 -4.50 0.58
N PRO A 514 21.77 -3.93 -0.53
CA PRO A 514 21.12 -4.06 -1.83
C PRO A 514 21.41 -5.40 -2.51
N ALA A 515 22.60 -5.98 -2.28
CA ALA A 515 23.03 -7.21 -2.92
C ALA A 515 22.15 -8.41 -2.50
N GLY A 516 21.86 -8.50 -1.20
CA GLY A 516 20.96 -9.50 -0.63
C GLY A 516 19.48 -9.19 -0.83
N ARG A 517 19.03 -7.93 -0.68
CA ARG A 517 17.59 -7.62 -0.53
C ARG A 517 16.91 -6.89 -1.69
N ALA A 518 17.62 -6.28 -2.65
CA ALA A 518 16.95 -5.50 -3.69
C ALA A 518 16.02 -6.33 -4.60
N HIS A 519 16.28 -7.63 -4.75
CA HIS A 519 15.38 -8.55 -5.47
C HIS A 519 13.98 -8.65 -4.81
N GLU A 520 13.89 -8.56 -3.48
CA GLU A 520 12.60 -8.56 -2.76
C GLU A 520 11.74 -7.36 -3.18
N PHE A 521 12.38 -6.20 -3.40
CA PHE A 521 11.72 -4.96 -3.81
C PHE A 521 11.31 -4.98 -5.28
N ILE A 522 12.05 -5.68 -6.16
CA ILE A 522 11.70 -5.88 -7.57
C ILE A 522 10.45 -6.77 -7.68
N GLU A 523 10.33 -7.84 -6.88
CA GLU A 523 9.13 -8.67 -6.85
C GLU A 523 7.92 -7.93 -6.23
N LEU A 524 8.12 -7.15 -5.16
CA LEU A 524 7.05 -6.28 -4.62
C LEU A 524 6.59 -5.20 -5.62
N LEU A 525 7.51 -4.67 -6.42
CA LEU A 525 7.20 -3.77 -7.54
C LEU A 525 6.38 -4.51 -8.60
N ARG A 526 6.79 -5.72 -9.03
CA ARG A 526 6.02 -6.57 -9.95
C ARG A 526 4.58 -6.78 -9.47
N TYR A 527 4.38 -7.24 -8.24
CA TYR A 527 3.04 -7.41 -7.67
C TYR A 527 2.21 -6.12 -7.68
N SER A 528 2.84 -4.96 -7.44
CA SER A 528 2.14 -3.66 -7.48
C SER A 528 1.70 -3.21 -8.88
N ILE A 529 2.47 -3.54 -9.93
CA ILE A 529 2.12 -3.24 -11.32
C ILE A 529 0.96 -4.13 -11.77
N ILE A 530 1.03 -5.43 -11.47
CA ILE A 530 -0.07 -6.37 -11.76
C ILE A 530 -1.35 -5.90 -11.05
N TYR A 531 -1.25 -5.53 -9.77
CA TYR A 531 -2.37 -5.01 -8.99
C TYR A 531 -2.98 -3.73 -9.58
N ASP A 532 -2.17 -2.76 -10.02
CA ASP A 532 -2.67 -1.54 -10.67
C ASP A 532 -3.36 -1.85 -12.01
N ASN A 533 -2.83 -2.77 -12.81
CA ASN A 533 -3.48 -3.24 -14.03
C ASN A 533 -4.84 -3.91 -13.72
N LEU A 534 -4.91 -4.76 -12.68
CA LEU A 534 -6.16 -5.36 -12.20
C LEU A 534 -7.17 -4.32 -11.73
N LEU A 535 -6.74 -3.23 -11.08
CA LEU A 535 -7.62 -2.14 -10.68
C LEU A 535 -8.13 -1.35 -11.89
N THR A 536 -7.24 -0.91 -12.78
CA THR A 536 -7.59 -0.08 -13.95
C THR A 536 -8.52 -0.83 -14.90
N TYR A 537 -8.13 -2.03 -15.34
CA TYR A 537 -8.95 -2.84 -16.26
C TYR A 537 -10.11 -3.56 -15.55
N GLY A 538 -10.04 -3.75 -14.23
CA GLY A 538 -11.15 -4.25 -13.43
C GLY A 538 -12.28 -3.22 -13.34
N TRP A 539 -11.96 -1.97 -13.00
CA TRP A 539 -12.94 -0.88 -12.86
C TRP A 539 -13.71 -0.64 -14.16
N THR A 540 -13.01 -0.54 -15.30
CA THR A 540 -13.63 -0.38 -16.64
C THR A 540 -14.52 -1.55 -17.04
N THR A 541 -14.28 -2.75 -16.50
CA THR A 541 -15.07 -3.96 -16.78
C THR A 541 -16.02 -4.37 -15.64
N GLY A 542 -16.26 -3.47 -14.68
CA GLY A 542 -17.28 -3.61 -13.62
C GLY A 542 -16.85 -4.44 -12.41
N TRP A 543 -15.58 -4.80 -12.27
CA TRP A 543 -15.03 -5.42 -11.07
C TRP A 543 -14.65 -4.34 -10.04
N LYS A 544 -15.30 -4.37 -8.88
CA LYS A 544 -14.91 -3.58 -7.71
C LYS A 544 -13.91 -4.38 -6.88
N ASN A 545 -12.80 -3.76 -6.48
CA ASN A 545 -11.91 -4.33 -5.47
C ASN A 545 -12.60 -4.29 -4.09
N VAL A 546 -12.45 -5.34 -3.30
CA VAL A 546 -13.01 -5.47 -1.95
C VAL A 546 -11.86 -5.70 -0.97
N ARG A 547 -11.81 -4.94 0.13
CA ARG A 547 -10.86 -5.24 1.22
C ARG A 547 -11.27 -6.57 1.87
N ASN A 548 -10.29 -7.41 2.26
CA ASN A 548 -10.45 -8.79 2.76
C ASN A 548 -11.84 -9.04 3.41
N PRO A 549 -12.68 -9.96 2.87
CA PRO A 549 -14.06 -10.19 3.32
C PRO A 549 -14.17 -10.93 4.67
N GLY A 550 -13.40 -10.51 5.67
CA GLY A 550 -13.40 -11.03 7.04
C GLY A 550 -12.61 -12.32 7.25
N VAL A 551 -11.96 -12.87 6.22
CA VAL A 551 -11.28 -14.18 6.31
C VAL A 551 -10.03 -14.07 7.18
N ASN A 552 -9.90 -15.01 8.13
CA ASN A 552 -8.80 -15.07 9.11
C ASN A 552 -7.47 -15.45 8.45
N ASN A 553 -6.34 -14.91 8.93
CA ASN A 553 -4.99 -15.20 8.43
C ASN A 553 -4.61 -16.69 8.45
N LEU A 554 -5.23 -17.49 9.32
CA LEU A 554 -5.02 -18.95 9.36
C LEU A 554 -5.72 -19.66 8.18
N GLU A 555 -6.97 -19.29 7.88
CA GLU A 555 -7.71 -19.74 6.68
C GLU A 555 -6.98 -19.31 5.40
N MET A 556 -6.50 -18.05 5.34
CA MET A 556 -5.71 -17.54 4.22
C MET A 556 -4.48 -18.41 3.93
N LYS A 557 -3.70 -18.77 4.96
CA LYS A 557 -2.49 -19.62 4.81
C LYS A 557 -2.79 -21.09 4.49
N ARG A 558 -3.94 -21.61 4.92
CA ARG A 558 -4.40 -22.97 4.59
C ARG A 558 -4.65 -23.15 3.09
N ILE A 559 -5.16 -22.10 2.47
CA ILE A 559 -5.69 -22.06 1.09
C ILE A 559 -4.66 -21.48 0.12
N PHE A 560 -4.25 -20.23 0.35
CA PHE A 560 -3.27 -19.52 -0.46
C PHE A 560 -1.85 -19.78 0.04
N LYS A 561 -1.37 -21.01 -0.16
CA LYS A 561 0.00 -21.41 0.17
C LYS A 561 1.00 -20.53 -0.56
N ASP A 562 2.02 -20.08 0.17
CA ASP A 562 3.14 -19.25 -0.29
C ASP A 562 2.77 -17.96 -1.06
N ALA A 563 1.55 -17.46 -0.88
CA ALA A 563 1.09 -16.22 -1.49
C ALA A 563 1.68 -14.99 -0.79
N ALA A 564 2.33 -14.12 -1.57
CA ALA A 564 2.90 -12.86 -1.08
C ALA A 564 1.83 -11.77 -0.95
N GLN A 565 0.82 -11.77 -1.83
CA GLN A 565 -0.36 -10.92 -1.76
C GLN A 565 -1.59 -11.69 -2.26
N VAL A 566 -2.77 -11.39 -1.69
CA VAL A 566 -4.06 -11.93 -2.18
C VAL A 566 -5.06 -10.78 -2.29
N HIS A 567 -5.56 -10.56 -3.51
CA HIS A 567 -6.44 -9.46 -3.86
C HIS A 567 -7.84 -9.97 -4.20
N TRP A 568 -8.87 -9.26 -3.71
CA TRP A 568 -10.25 -9.70 -3.80
C TRP A 568 -11.06 -8.77 -4.70
N PHE A 569 -11.78 -9.33 -5.66
CA PHE A 569 -12.61 -8.62 -6.61
C PHE A 569 -14.03 -9.17 -6.59
N LYS A 570 -15.01 -8.28 -6.74
CA LYS A 570 -16.44 -8.61 -6.80
C LYS A 570 -17.11 -7.72 -7.84
N ARG A 571 -18.01 -8.28 -8.62
CA ARG A 571 -18.78 -7.56 -9.65
C ARG A 571 -20.25 -7.47 -9.24
N ALA A 572 -20.97 -6.48 -9.77
CA ALA A 572 -22.43 -6.40 -9.65
C ALA A 572 -23.09 -7.70 -10.13
N GLY A 573 -24.27 -8.03 -9.58
CA GLY A 573 -24.98 -9.28 -9.85
C GLY A 573 -24.42 -10.54 -9.16
N TRP A 574 -23.16 -10.54 -8.68
CA TRP A 574 -22.61 -11.69 -7.94
C TRP A 574 -23.20 -11.80 -6.53
N ASN A 575 -23.57 -13.03 -6.13
CA ASN A 575 -24.07 -13.36 -4.79
C ASN A 575 -23.15 -12.80 -3.70
N GLN A 576 -23.74 -12.37 -2.58
CA GLN A 576 -23.01 -11.57 -1.58
C GLN A 576 -21.70 -12.21 -1.10
N ASN A 577 -21.66 -13.53 -0.96
CA ASN A 577 -20.54 -14.32 -0.44
C ASN A 577 -19.55 -14.83 -1.51
N THR A 578 -19.72 -14.47 -2.79
CA THR A 578 -18.86 -14.96 -3.88
C THR A 578 -17.89 -13.88 -4.36
N TYR A 579 -16.61 -14.25 -4.46
CA TYR A 579 -15.51 -13.35 -4.79
C TYR A 579 -14.54 -14.02 -5.78
N LEU A 580 -13.87 -13.20 -6.60
CA LEU A 580 -12.68 -13.60 -7.34
C LEU A 580 -11.46 -13.26 -6.48
N ALA A 581 -10.65 -14.25 -6.15
CA ALA A 581 -9.39 -14.08 -5.44
C ALA A 581 -8.21 -14.27 -6.42
N VAL A 582 -7.31 -13.29 -6.45
CA VAL A 582 -6.06 -13.34 -7.22
C VAL A 582 -4.91 -13.38 -6.23
N SER A 583 -4.27 -14.54 -6.09
CA SER A 583 -3.09 -14.73 -5.25
C SER A 583 -1.82 -14.65 -6.08
N MET A 584 -0.89 -13.81 -5.63
CA MET A 584 0.36 -13.51 -6.30
C MET A 584 1.53 -14.16 -5.55
N ASN A 585 2.25 -15.03 -6.24
CA ASN A 585 3.31 -15.86 -5.70
C ASN A 585 4.61 -15.67 -6.50
N MET A 586 5.74 -16.13 -5.93
CA MET A 586 7.05 -16.16 -6.59
C MET A 586 7.09 -17.09 -7.83
N THR A 587 6.03 -17.87 -8.04
CA THR A 587 5.82 -18.80 -9.15
C THR A 587 4.88 -18.29 -10.25
N GLY A 588 4.19 -17.16 -10.05
CA GLY A 588 3.19 -16.65 -10.97
C GLY A 588 1.93 -16.08 -10.30
N GLU A 589 0.87 -15.90 -11.10
CA GLU A 589 -0.43 -15.41 -10.65
C GLU A 589 -1.46 -16.55 -10.68
N PHE A 590 -2.04 -16.88 -9.52
CA PHE A 590 -3.09 -17.88 -9.41
C PHE A 590 -4.45 -17.21 -9.22
N TRP A 591 -5.43 -17.69 -9.98
CA TRP A 591 -6.76 -17.11 -10.09
C TRP A 591 -7.77 -18.14 -9.58
N SER A 592 -8.58 -17.78 -8.59
CA SER A 592 -9.58 -18.67 -8.01
C SER A 592 -10.89 -17.95 -7.70
N ILE A 593 -12.00 -18.66 -7.79
CA ILE A 593 -13.31 -18.20 -7.37
C ILE A 593 -13.57 -18.79 -5.99
N VAL A 594 -13.84 -17.93 -5.02
CA VAL A 594 -14.02 -18.27 -3.62
C VAL A 594 -15.47 -17.98 -3.21
N GLN A 595 -16.11 -18.95 -2.56
CA GLN A 595 -17.35 -18.71 -1.83
C GLN A 595 -17.02 -18.75 -0.34
N THR A 596 -17.41 -17.71 0.41
CA THR A 596 -17.28 -17.66 1.86
C THR A 596 -18.56 -18.14 2.56
N ALA A 597 -18.41 -18.67 3.77
CA ALA A 597 -19.52 -18.94 4.68
C ALA A 597 -19.13 -18.53 6.10
N MET A 598 -20.10 -17.99 6.83
CA MET A 598 -19.94 -17.61 8.23
C MET A 598 -20.24 -18.83 9.10
N THR A 599 -19.26 -19.34 9.83
CA THR A 599 -19.40 -20.50 10.72
C THR A 599 -19.29 -20.04 12.18
N SER A 600 -20.27 -20.40 13.00
CA SER A 600 -20.29 -20.10 14.43
C SER A 600 -19.47 -21.14 15.22
N ASP A 601 -18.21 -20.82 15.53
CA ASP A 601 -17.43 -21.59 16.50
C ASP A 601 -17.95 -21.34 17.93
N PRO A 602 -18.02 -22.36 18.80
CA PRO A 602 -18.57 -22.23 20.15
C PRO A 602 -17.75 -21.31 21.08
N THR A 603 -16.53 -20.93 20.67
CA THR A 603 -15.62 -20.06 21.43
C THR A 603 -15.71 -18.58 21.04
N ASN A 604 -16.43 -18.22 19.97
CA ASN A 604 -16.41 -16.84 19.46
C ASN A 604 -17.78 -16.41 18.87
N PRO A 605 -18.60 -15.63 19.59
CA PRO A 605 -20.00 -15.37 19.22
C PRO A 605 -20.17 -14.52 17.96
N ASN A 606 -19.11 -13.85 17.49
CA ASN A 606 -19.13 -13.08 16.24
C ASN A 606 -18.95 -13.96 14.99
N GLY A 607 -18.71 -15.27 15.15
CA GLY A 607 -18.46 -16.20 14.05
C GLY A 607 -17.11 -16.02 13.35
N VAL A 608 -16.72 -17.04 12.57
CA VAL A 608 -15.51 -17.04 11.74
C VAL A 608 -15.94 -17.08 10.27
N MET A 609 -15.34 -16.23 9.44
CA MET A 609 -15.51 -16.30 7.98
C MET A 609 -14.56 -17.35 7.41
N VAL A 610 -15.15 -18.48 7.00
CA VAL A 610 -14.47 -19.65 6.45
C VAL A 610 -14.66 -19.70 4.93
N ILE A 611 -13.73 -20.33 4.22
CA ILE A 611 -13.84 -20.60 2.78
C ILE A 611 -14.19 -22.08 2.58
N PRO A 612 -15.49 -22.45 2.47
CA PRO A 612 -15.90 -23.84 2.20
C PRO A 612 -15.59 -24.33 0.78
N THR A 613 -15.48 -23.44 -0.22
CA THR A 613 -15.20 -23.84 -1.61
C THR A 613 -14.30 -22.85 -2.34
N GLN A 614 -13.21 -23.39 -2.91
CA GLN A 614 -12.32 -22.76 -3.88
C GLN A 614 -12.53 -23.45 -5.24
N ILE A 615 -12.58 -22.66 -6.32
CA ILE A 615 -12.64 -23.15 -7.70
C ILE A 615 -11.52 -22.46 -8.48
N ASP A 616 -10.46 -23.19 -8.82
CA ASP A 616 -9.34 -22.62 -9.56
C ASP A 616 -9.71 -22.34 -11.03
N VAL A 617 -9.26 -21.20 -11.53
CA VAL A 617 -9.52 -20.71 -12.88
C VAL A 617 -8.29 -21.03 -13.75
N PRO A 618 -8.35 -22.02 -14.66
CA PRO A 618 -7.18 -22.46 -15.41
C PRO A 618 -6.76 -21.46 -16.50
N VAL A 619 -5.97 -20.46 -16.11
CA VAL A 619 -5.26 -19.54 -17.01
C VAL A 619 -4.02 -20.25 -17.57
N LYS A 620 -3.83 -20.23 -18.91
CA LYS A 620 -2.74 -20.95 -19.58
C LYS A 620 -1.35 -20.29 -19.46
N SER A 621 -1.33 -18.99 -19.18
CA SER A 621 -0.13 -18.15 -19.08
C SER A 621 0.17 -17.82 -17.62
N ILE A 622 1.41 -18.03 -17.19
CA ILE A 622 1.87 -17.84 -15.80
C ILE A 622 1.79 -16.36 -15.36
N SER A 623 1.93 -15.43 -16.31
CA SER A 623 1.49 -14.03 -16.20
C SER A 623 0.64 -13.67 -17.44
N PRO A 624 -0.70 -13.52 -17.31
CA PRO A 624 -1.55 -13.11 -18.41
C PRO A 624 -1.38 -11.63 -18.76
N ILE A 625 -1.57 -11.28 -20.03
CA ILE A 625 -1.75 -9.87 -20.42
C ILE A 625 -3.14 -9.42 -19.95
N ILE A 626 -3.17 -8.62 -18.88
CA ILE A 626 -4.40 -8.08 -18.30
C ILE A 626 -4.88 -6.92 -19.20
N ASN A 627 -5.79 -7.24 -20.12
CA ASN A 627 -6.47 -6.28 -20.99
C ASN A 627 -7.99 -6.30 -20.75
N ASN A 628 -8.72 -5.27 -21.21
CA ASN A 628 -10.18 -5.23 -21.13
C ASN A 628 -10.84 -6.52 -21.67
N ASN A 629 -10.37 -7.04 -22.81
CA ASN A 629 -10.85 -8.29 -23.39
C ASN A 629 -10.57 -9.52 -22.50
N PHE A 630 -9.42 -9.54 -21.82
CA PHE A 630 -9.09 -10.60 -20.85
C PHE A 630 -10.03 -10.54 -19.64
N MET A 631 -10.26 -9.37 -19.05
CA MET A 631 -11.16 -9.21 -17.90
C MET A 631 -12.64 -9.49 -18.24
N ILE A 632 -13.08 -9.20 -19.46
CA ILE A 632 -14.41 -9.59 -19.98
C ILE A 632 -14.50 -11.11 -20.18
N THR A 633 -13.49 -11.72 -20.81
CA THR A 633 -13.43 -13.18 -21.02
C THR A 633 -13.40 -13.93 -19.69
N LEU A 634 -12.62 -13.44 -18.73
CA LEU A 634 -12.51 -13.99 -17.38
C LEU A 634 -13.83 -13.86 -16.60
N TYR A 635 -14.56 -12.75 -16.76
CA TYR A 635 -15.92 -12.63 -16.24
C TYR A 635 -16.88 -13.67 -16.85
N VAL A 636 -16.93 -13.81 -18.18
CA VAL A 636 -17.82 -14.79 -18.82
C VAL A 636 -17.45 -16.23 -18.41
N PHE A 637 -16.15 -16.53 -18.32
CA PHE A 637 -15.67 -17.85 -17.90
C PHE A 637 -15.94 -18.14 -16.42
N SER A 638 -15.73 -17.18 -15.51
CA SER A 638 -16.01 -17.35 -14.08
C SER A 638 -17.50 -17.45 -13.77
N VAL A 639 -18.36 -16.69 -14.46
CA VAL A 639 -19.83 -16.87 -14.42
C VAL A 639 -20.23 -18.26 -14.92
N ALA A 640 -19.63 -18.72 -16.02
CA ALA A 640 -19.90 -20.04 -16.55
C ALA A 640 -19.46 -21.16 -15.58
N LEU A 641 -18.27 -21.06 -14.98
CA LEU A 641 -17.77 -21.97 -13.94
C LEU A 641 -18.69 -21.98 -12.70
N LEU A 642 -19.16 -20.82 -12.24
CA LEU A 642 -20.13 -20.71 -11.14
C LEU A 642 -21.46 -21.38 -11.47
N SER A 643 -21.99 -21.17 -12.68
CA SER A 643 -23.21 -21.83 -13.15
C SER A 643 -23.04 -23.35 -13.21
N TYR A 644 -21.88 -23.82 -13.65
CA TYR A 644 -21.55 -25.22 -13.79
C TYR A 644 -21.44 -25.90 -12.41
N HIS A 645 -20.68 -25.29 -11.50
CA HIS A 645 -20.54 -25.74 -10.10
C HIS A 645 -21.88 -25.74 -9.35
N GLY A 646 -22.73 -24.72 -9.53
CA GLY A 646 -24.07 -24.68 -8.94
C GLY A 646 -24.96 -25.84 -9.40
N ASN A 647 -24.97 -26.14 -10.70
CA ASN A 647 -25.70 -27.29 -11.25
C ASN A 647 -25.12 -28.64 -10.79
N LEU A 648 -23.78 -28.79 -10.74
CA LEU A 648 -23.16 -30.02 -10.21
C LEU A 648 -23.44 -30.24 -8.72
N LYS A 649 -23.40 -29.18 -7.91
CA LYS A 649 -23.70 -29.22 -6.47
C LYS A 649 -25.13 -29.71 -6.22
N TYR A 650 -26.09 -29.26 -7.04
CA TYR A 650 -27.49 -29.70 -7.00
C TYR A 650 -27.67 -31.16 -7.47
N LEU A 651 -26.99 -31.59 -8.54
CA LEU A 651 -27.02 -32.99 -8.97
C LEU A 651 -26.44 -33.93 -7.91
N TRP A 652 -25.34 -33.51 -7.28
CA TRP A 652 -24.66 -34.27 -6.23
C TRP A 652 -25.48 -34.32 -4.93
N SER A 653 -26.07 -33.21 -4.47
CA SER A 653 -26.95 -33.21 -3.28
C SER A 653 -28.15 -34.13 -3.46
N ASN A 654 -28.69 -34.20 -4.67
CA ASN A 654 -29.88 -35.01 -5.00
C ASN A 654 -29.53 -36.43 -5.49
N ARG A 655 -28.23 -36.78 -5.55
CA ARG A 655 -27.70 -38.09 -5.99
C ARG A 655 -28.10 -38.50 -7.42
N HIS A 656 -28.35 -37.55 -8.32
CA HIS A 656 -28.62 -37.84 -9.73
C HIS A 656 -27.34 -38.23 -10.47
N LEU A 657 -27.39 -39.26 -11.32
CA LEU A 657 -26.27 -39.65 -12.17
C LEU A 657 -26.10 -38.66 -13.33
N TYR A 658 -24.88 -38.16 -13.45
CA TYR A 658 -24.45 -37.28 -14.53
C TYR A 658 -23.13 -37.75 -15.14
N THR A 659 -22.83 -37.28 -16.35
CA THR A 659 -21.56 -37.57 -17.04
C THR A 659 -21.06 -36.31 -17.72
N LEU A 660 -19.77 -36.03 -17.56
CA LEU A 660 -19.13 -34.80 -18.04
C LEU A 660 -18.30 -35.13 -19.28
N VAL A 661 -18.67 -34.56 -20.42
CA VAL A 661 -17.99 -34.84 -21.70
C VAL A 661 -17.25 -33.58 -22.16
N PRO A 662 -15.92 -33.63 -22.38
CA PRO A 662 -15.16 -32.45 -22.81
C PRO A 662 -15.66 -31.93 -24.16
N CYS A 663 -15.75 -30.60 -24.30
CA CYS A 663 -16.17 -29.98 -25.55
C CYS A 663 -15.04 -30.01 -26.59
N ILE A 664 -15.30 -30.63 -27.75
CA ILE A 664 -14.38 -30.63 -28.89
C ILE A 664 -14.53 -29.30 -29.64
N LYS A 665 -13.73 -28.30 -29.21
CA LYS A 665 -13.48 -26.99 -29.85
C LYS A 665 -14.71 -26.20 -30.35
N LEU A 666 -15.19 -25.24 -29.55
CA LEU A 666 -15.81 -24.00 -30.04
C LEU A 666 -15.40 -22.80 -29.18
N GLY A 667 -14.61 -21.89 -29.75
CA GLY A 667 -14.23 -20.61 -29.12
C GLY A 667 -13.22 -20.70 -27.96
N PRO A 668 -13.02 -19.60 -27.20
CA PRO A 668 -12.04 -19.53 -26.11
C PRO A 668 -12.49 -20.21 -24.80
N LEU A 669 -13.72 -20.72 -24.72
CA LEU A 669 -14.34 -21.25 -23.50
C LEU A 669 -14.47 -22.78 -23.57
N ASN A 670 -13.39 -23.49 -23.23
CA ASN A 670 -13.36 -24.96 -23.20
C ASN A 670 -14.09 -25.53 -21.96
N LEU A 671 -15.42 -25.43 -21.94
CA LEU A 671 -16.26 -26.01 -20.89
C LEU A 671 -16.92 -27.32 -21.34
N PRO A 672 -16.89 -28.39 -20.51
CA PRO A 672 -17.56 -29.66 -20.81
C PRO A 672 -19.09 -29.56 -20.82
N PHE A 673 -19.73 -30.51 -21.51
CA PHE A 673 -21.17 -30.71 -21.49
C PHE A 673 -21.59 -31.58 -20.30
N ILE A 674 -22.64 -31.16 -19.58
CA ILE A 674 -23.30 -32.01 -18.58
C ILE A 674 -24.34 -32.86 -19.30
N TYR A 675 -24.22 -34.18 -19.19
CA TYR A 675 -25.28 -35.13 -19.53
C TYR A 675 -25.92 -35.66 -18.26
N ILE A 676 -27.26 -35.65 -18.19
CA ILE A 676 -28.07 -36.12 -17.05
C ILE A 676 -29.06 -37.15 -17.59
N LYS A 677 -29.37 -38.21 -16.84
CA LYS A 677 -30.45 -39.13 -17.25
C LYS A 677 -31.83 -38.50 -17.12
N LEU A 678 -32.72 -38.78 -18.08
CA LEU A 678 -34.08 -38.22 -18.07
C LEU A 678 -34.98 -38.97 -17.07
N SER A 679 -34.81 -40.28 -16.95
CA SER A 679 -35.47 -41.19 -16.03
C SER A 679 -35.31 -40.73 -14.58
N GLU A 680 -34.08 -40.58 -14.12
CA GLU A 680 -33.76 -40.16 -12.74
C GLU A 680 -34.24 -38.73 -12.41
N LEU A 681 -34.35 -37.86 -13.41
CA LEU A 681 -34.87 -36.49 -13.28
C LEU A 681 -36.41 -36.48 -13.14
N LEU A 682 -37.10 -37.48 -13.71
CA LEU A 682 -38.56 -37.66 -13.63
C LEU A 682 -39.00 -38.64 -12.52
N ALA A 683 -38.10 -39.43 -11.95
CA ALA A 683 -38.36 -40.45 -10.92
C ALA A 683 -39.03 -39.90 -9.65
N SER A 684 -38.94 -38.59 -9.40
CA SER A 684 -39.67 -37.88 -8.33
C SER A 684 -41.21 -37.94 -8.44
N ARG A 685 -41.75 -38.61 -9.48
CA ARG A 685 -43.18 -38.83 -9.71
C ARG A 685 -43.65 -40.29 -9.51
N GLU A 686 -42.77 -41.23 -9.18
CA GLU A 686 -43.12 -42.67 -9.14
C GLU A 686 -43.86 -43.10 -7.86
N THR A 687 -45.17 -42.80 -7.82
CA THR A 687 -46.11 -43.34 -6.81
C THR A 687 -47.30 -44.08 -7.45
N HIS A 688 -47.25 -44.36 -8.76
CA HIS A 688 -48.31 -45.04 -9.51
C HIS A 688 -47.76 -46.22 -10.33
N SER A 689 -48.49 -47.34 -10.31
CA SER A 689 -47.92 -48.69 -10.35
C SER A 689 -47.63 -49.31 -11.73
N LYS A 690 -47.30 -48.50 -12.76
CA LYS A 690 -46.79 -49.02 -14.04
C LYS A 690 -45.73 -48.08 -14.66
N PRO A 691 -44.57 -48.60 -15.10
CA PRO A 691 -43.58 -47.79 -15.82
C PRO A 691 -44.15 -47.34 -17.17
N LEU A 692 -44.20 -46.04 -17.39
CA LEU A 692 -44.69 -45.48 -18.65
C LEU A 692 -43.61 -45.60 -19.73
N LYS A 693 -43.95 -46.13 -20.91
CA LYS A 693 -43.00 -46.26 -22.03
C LYS A 693 -42.46 -44.88 -22.39
N SER A 694 -41.16 -44.68 -22.19
CA SER A 694 -40.51 -43.36 -22.28
C SER A 694 -40.76 -42.68 -23.63
N TRP A 695 -40.94 -41.36 -23.60
CA TRP A 695 -41.30 -40.57 -24.79
C TRP A 695 -40.08 -39.95 -25.50
N ALA A 696 -38.95 -39.84 -24.80
CA ALA A 696 -37.69 -39.28 -25.27
C ALA A 696 -36.51 -40.18 -24.91
N LYS A 697 -35.35 -39.95 -25.54
CA LYS A 697 -34.09 -40.59 -25.20
C LYS A 697 -33.70 -40.25 -23.76
N ASP A 698 -33.10 -41.21 -23.06
CA ASP A 698 -32.82 -41.11 -21.62
C ASP A 698 -31.63 -40.19 -21.25
N PHE A 699 -31.37 -39.15 -22.03
CA PHE A 699 -30.27 -38.21 -21.79
C PHE A 699 -30.68 -36.77 -22.13
N VAL A 700 -30.50 -35.88 -21.16
CA VAL A 700 -30.61 -34.43 -21.29
C VAL A 700 -29.19 -33.85 -21.34
N ARG A 701 -28.88 -33.04 -22.37
CA ARG A 701 -27.59 -32.37 -22.53
C ARG A 701 -27.73 -30.90 -22.13
N ILE A 702 -26.95 -30.42 -21.17
CA ILE A 702 -26.91 -29.01 -20.76
C ILE A 702 -25.60 -28.37 -21.22
N ARG A 703 -25.68 -27.15 -21.75
CA ARG A 703 -24.54 -26.29 -22.11
C ARG A 703 -24.75 -24.84 -21.68
N PHE A 704 -23.67 -24.16 -21.31
CA PHE A 704 -23.66 -22.71 -21.18
C PHE A 704 -23.76 -22.06 -22.57
N LEU A 705 -24.39 -20.88 -22.66
CA LEU A 705 -24.45 -20.09 -23.90
C LEU A 705 -23.84 -18.69 -23.71
N SER A 706 -24.38 -17.91 -22.78
CA SER A 706 -24.02 -16.50 -22.60
C SER A 706 -24.48 -15.97 -21.24
N VAL A 707 -23.96 -14.80 -20.85
CA VAL A 707 -24.55 -13.98 -19.77
C VAL A 707 -25.27 -12.81 -20.41
N GLN A 708 -26.42 -12.42 -19.85
CA GLN A 708 -27.20 -11.27 -20.28
C GLN A 708 -27.50 -10.39 -19.06
N SER A 709 -26.96 -9.17 -19.05
CA SER A 709 -27.26 -8.18 -18.02
C SER A 709 -28.66 -7.61 -18.28
N VAL A 710 -29.53 -7.63 -17.28
CA VAL A 710 -30.91 -7.13 -17.40
C VAL A 710 -31.08 -5.97 -16.41
N PRO A 711 -31.42 -4.74 -16.87
CA PRO A 711 -31.77 -3.66 -15.97
C PRO A 711 -33.09 -3.99 -15.28
N GLN A 712 -33.19 -3.72 -13.97
CA GLN A 712 -34.43 -3.91 -13.23
C GLN A 712 -35.52 -2.97 -13.78
N LYS A 713 -36.60 -3.55 -14.31
CA LYS A 713 -37.87 -2.82 -14.39
C LYS A 713 -38.49 -2.81 -13.00
N LEU A 714 -38.77 -1.62 -12.47
CA LEU A 714 -39.57 -1.43 -11.27
C LEU A 714 -40.96 -2.07 -11.46
N VAL A 715 -41.21 -3.19 -10.78
CA VAL A 715 -42.54 -3.82 -10.71
C VAL A 715 -43.32 -3.12 -9.60
N ALA A 716 -43.83 -1.94 -9.91
CA ALA A 716 -44.65 -1.14 -9.00
C ALA A 716 -46.10 -1.09 -9.51
N LEU A 717 -46.97 -1.93 -8.94
CA LEU A 717 -48.42 -1.75 -8.90
C LEU A 717 -49.09 -2.82 -8.02
N ASP A 718 -49.60 -2.41 -6.84
CA ASP A 718 -51.01 -2.64 -6.49
C ASP A 718 -51.39 -1.92 -5.19
N CYS A 719 -51.90 -0.68 -5.31
CA CYS A 719 -52.83 -0.03 -4.36
C CYS A 719 -53.23 1.38 -4.86
N GLN A 720 -54.34 1.50 -5.60
CA GLN A 720 -54.96 2.81 -5.89
C GLN A 720 -56.15 3.08 -4.97
N LYS A 721 -56.03 4.13 -4.13
CA LYS A 721 -57.08 4.93 -3.44
C LYS A 721 -56.36 5.87 -2.44
N LYS A 722 -56.64 7.18 -2.33
CA LYS A 722 -57.71 8.04 -2.87
C LYS A 722 -57.14 9.33 -3.52
N LEU A 723 -58.04 10.17 -4.03
CA LEU A 723 -57.81 11.40 -4.78
C LEU A 723 -57.70 12.66 -3.89
N ASN A 724 -57.25 13.78 -4.49
CA ASN A 724 -57.25 15.18 -4.02
C ASN A 724 -56.15 15.54 -2.98
N THR A 725 -55.54 16.73 -2.97
CA THR A 725 -55.86 18.03 -3.64
C THR A 725 -54.73 18.61 -4.53
N THR A 726 -54.97 19.79 -5.10
CA THR A 726 -54.20 20.52 -6.13
C THR A 726 -52.93 21.27 -5.65
N PRO A 727 -52.03 21.71 -6.57
CA PRO A 727 -50.71 22.25 -6.24
C PRO A 727 -50.69 23.77 -5.98
N ALA A 728 -49.57 24.26 -5.43
CA ALA A 728 -49.21 25.68 -5.38
C ALA A 728 -47.73 25.88 -5.78
N LEU A 729 -47.43 27.00 -6.42
CA LEU A 729 -46.10 27.39 -6.89
C LEU A 729 -45.39 28.25 -5.82
N GLY A 730 -44.06 28.16 -5.72
CA GLY A 730 -43.26 28.99 -4.81
C GLY A 730 -41.76 28.90 -5.09
N SER A 731 -41.13 30.04 -5.35
CA SER A 731 -39.70 30.19 -5.67
C SER A 731 -38.83 30.49 -4.45
N GLU A 732 -37.52 30.64 -4.70
CA GLU A 732 -36.50 31.32 -3.89
C GLU A 732 -35.66 30.51 -2.88
N TYR A 733 -34.41 30.24 -3.31
CA TYR A 733 -33.19 30.38 -2.52
C TYR A 733 -32.97 31.87 -2.14
N PRO A 734 -32.28 32.26 -1.05
CA PRO A 734 -30.93 31.76 -0.76
C PRO A 734 -30.42 31.72 0.71
N SER A 735 -29.12 31.37 0.81
CA SER A 735 -28.13 31.78 1.83
C SER A 735 -28.18 31.25 3.28
N ASN A 736 -27.37 30.20 3.49
CA ASN A 736 -26.17 30.19 4.36
C ASN A 736 -26.23 30.27 5.91
N LEU A 737 -25.43 29.38 6.51
CA LEU A 737 -24.83 29.41 7.88
C LEU A 737 -25.81 29.19 9.07
N ALA A 738 -25.52 28.36 10.08
CA ALA A 738 -24.35 27.50 10.34
C ALA A 738 -24.75 26.25 11.19
N ASP A 739 -23.76 25.52 11.70
CA ASP A 739 -23.83 24.48 12.74
C ASP A 739 -24.76 23.26 12.55
N LYS A 740 -24.16 22.12 12.16
CA LYS A 740 -23.83 21.05 13.12
C LYS A 740 -22.99 19.93 12.51
N GLY A 741 -22.03 19.42 13.28
CA GLY A 741 -21.26 18.23 12.90
C GLY A 741 -22.07 16.94 13.04
N ASN A 742 -22.59 16.41 11.93
CA ASN A 742 -23.05 15.00 11.85
C ASN A 742 -23.14 14.42 10.42
N GLU A 743 -22.43 14.98 9.43
CA GLU A 743 -22.52 14.54 8.02
C GLU A 743 -21.85 13.18 7.70
N LYS A 744 -21.14 12.54 8.64
CA LYS A 744 -20.54 11.20 8.44
C LYS A 744 -21.50 10.02 8.66
N LYS A 745 -22.81 10.27 8.68
CA LYS A 745 -23.86 9.23 8.70
C LYS A 745 -25.01 9.46 7.71
N LYS A 746 -24.86 10.37 6.74
CA LYS A 746 -25.89 10.65 5.70
C LYS A 746 -25.33 10.83 4.27
N LYS A 747 -24.08 10.46 4.03
CA LYS A 747 -23.45 10.45 2.68
C LYS A 747 -23.04 9.05 2.21
N GLU A 748 -23.42 8.01 2.95
CA GLU A 748 -23.28 6.59 2.54
C GLU A 748 -24.62 5.97 2.07
N GLU A 749 -25.74 6.68 2.25
CA GLU A 749 -27.10 6.25 1.90
C GLU A 749 -27.63 6.93 0.61
N ALA A 750 -26.74 7.48 -0.22
CA ALA A 750 -27.09 8.29 -1.40
C ALA A 750 -26.41 7.85 -2.72
N GLU A 751 -25.89 6.61 -2.77
CA GLU A 751 -25.58 5.91 -4.02
C GLU A 751 -26.44 4.64 -4.11
N GLU A 752 -27.74 4.81 -4.40
CA GLU A 752 -28.58 3.70 -4.91
C GLU A 752 -28.13 3.34 -6.33
N ILE A 753 -27.04 2.57 -6.41
CA ILE A 753 -26.57 1.98 -7.66
C ILE A 753 -27.61 0.95 -8.10
N GLU A 754 -28.15 1.10 -9.31
CA GLU A 754 -29.03 0.13 -9.96
C GLU A 754 -28.52 -1.30 -9.73
N GLU A 755 -29.27 -2.15 -9.01
CA GLU A 755 -28.90 -3.56 -8.82
C GLU A 755 -29.15 -4.35 -10.11
N ARG A 756 -28.24 -4.19 -11.07
CA ARG A 756 -28.21 -4.94 -12.33
C ARG A 756 -27.96 -6.40 -12.02
N GLN A 757 -29.01 -7.21 -12.16
CA GLN A 757 -28.95 -8.66 -11.96
C GLN A 757 -28.56 -9.33 -13.29
N ASP A 758 -27.32 -9.79 -13.35
CA ASP A 758 -26.80 -10.56 -14.48
C ASP A 758 -27.46 -11.95 -14.52
N GLN A 759 -28.11 -12.29 -15.64
CA GLN A 759 -28.77 -13.59 -15.84
C GLN A 759 -27.90 -14.50 -16.73
N ILE A 760 -27.71 -15.73 -16.28
CA ILE A 760 -27.06 -16.79 -17.05
C ILE A 760 -28.07 -17.35 -18.06
N THR A 761 -27.72 -17.43 -19.34
CA THR A 761 -28.43 -18.27 -20.30
C THR A 761 -27.76 -19.64 -20.43
N MET A 762 -28.46 -20.68 -19.99
CA MET A 762 -28.14 -22.08 -20.29
C MET A 762 -29.03 -22.57 -21.44
N VAL A 763 -28.56 -23.59 -22.18
CA VAL A 763 -29.35 -24.32 -23.17
C VAL A 763 -29.37 -25.80 -22.81
N ALA A 764 -30.58 -26.37 -22.70
CA ALA A 764 -30.80 -27.80 -22.50
C ALA A 764 -31.39 -28.43 -23.77
N GLU A 765 -30.86 -29.58 -24.20
CA GLU A 765 -31.24 -30.28 -25.44
C GLU A 765 -31.77 -31.69 -25.13
N ILE A 766 -32.95 -32.03 -25.64
CA ILE A 766 -33.67 -33.31 -25.39
C ILE A 766 -34.20 -33.86 -26.71
N ARG A 767 -34.16 -35.18 -26.92
CA ARG A 767 -34.53 -35.84 -28.19
C ARG A 767 -35.72 -36.79 -28.01
N ILE A 768 -36.84 -36.54 -28.69
CA ILE A 768 -38.01 -37.42 -28.73
C ILE A 768 -37.61 -38.78 -29.36
N LEU A 769 -38.20 -39.88 -28.89
CA LEU A 769 -38.07 -41.20 -29.54
C LEU A 769 -38.94 -41.25 -30.80
N LYS A 770 -38.38 -41.73 -31.92
CA LYS A 770 -39.10 -41.87 -33.19
C LYS A 770 -40.17 -42.99 -33.09
N PRO A 771 -41.32 -42.87 -33.78
CA PRO A 771 -41.73 -41.76 -34.65
C PRO A 771 -42.16 -40.50 -33.88
N VAL A 772 -41.82 -39.33 -34.43
CA VAL A 772 -42.35 -38.04 -33.95
C VAL A 772 -43.81 -37.91 -34.42
N PRO A 773 -44.75 -37.47 -33.55
CA PRO A 773 -46.13 -37.22 -33.94
C PRO A 773 -46.28 -36.30 -35.16
N ARG A 774 -47.12 -36.69 -36.11
CA ARG A 774 -47.47 -35.90 -37.30
C ARG A 774 -48.27 -34.65 -36.93
N THR A 775 -49.03 -34.67 -35.84
CA THR A 775 -49.70 -33.48 -35.28
C THR A 775 -48.71 -32.43 -34.79
N LEU A 776 -47.56 -32.81 -34.22
CA LEU A 776 -46.45 -31.88 -34.07
C LEU A 776 -45.87 -31.52 -35.45
N CYS A 777 -45.67 -32.49 -36.34
CA CYS A 777 -45.25 -32.30 -37.73
C CYS A 777 -45.88 -31.07 -38.44
N PHE A 778 -47.22 -31.03 -38.51
CA PHE A 778 -47.95 -30.21 -39.50
C PHE A 778 -48.98 -29.22 -38.95
N VAL A 779 -49.19 -29.12 -37.63
CA VAL A 779 -50.10 -28.11 -37.03
C VAL A 779 -49.33 -26.82 -36.75
N HIS A 780 -50.00 -25.67 -36.82
CA HIS A 780 -49.43 -24.36 -36.46
C HIS A 780 -48.95 -24.37 -35.00
N ARG A 781 -47.68 -23.99 -34.78
CA ARG A 781 -47.03 -23.99 -33.47
C ARG A 781 -46.58 -22.58 -33.09
N GLU A 782 -47.00 -22.15 -31.92
CA GLU A 782 -46.54 -20.91 -31.29
C GLU A 782 -45.94 -21.32 -29.94
N PHE A 783 -44.64 -21.65 -29.94
CA PHE A 783 -43.86 -21.89 -28.73
C PHE A 783 -43.24 -20.59 -28.22
N ASP A 784 -42.98 -20.51 -26.92
CA ASP A 784 -42.36 -19.35 -26.29
C ASP A 784 -40.99 -19.03 -26.92
N GLN A 785 -40.57 -17.75 -26.88
CA GLN A 785 -39.27 -17.28 -27.42
C GLN A 785 -38.04 -18.04 -26.89
N ASN A 786 -38.21 -18.77 -25.77
CA ASN A 786 -37.18 -19.56 -25.10
C ASN A 786 -37.18 -21.05 -25.51
N ILE A 787 -38.08 -21.52 -26.38
CA ILE A 787 -38.25 -22.96 -26.65
C ILE A 787 -38.32 -23.22 -28.17
N ALA A 788 -37.33 -23.95 -28.67
CA ALA A 788 -37.25 -24.34 -30.08
C ALA A 788 -37.47 -25.85 -30.26
N PHE A 789 -38.24 -26.24 -31.28
CA PHE A 789 -38.41 -27.64 -31.69
C PHE A 789 -37.95 -27.84 -33.13
N HIS A 790 -37.02 -28.77 -33.35
CA HIS A 790 -36.45 -29.05 -34.67
C HIS A 790 -37.04 -30.35 -35.26
N PRO A 791 -37.93 -30.28 -36.29
CA PRO A 791 -38.75 -31.42 -36.70
C PRO A 791 -37.97 -32.64 -37.22
N ALA A 792 -36.91 -32.42 -38.01
CA ALA A 792 -36.17 -33.50 -38.68
C ALA A 792 -35.39 -34.41 -37.70
N THR A 793 -34.95 -33.86 -36.57
CA THR A 793 -34.17 -34.57 -35.53
C THR A 793 -35.00 -34.94 -34.32
N GLY A 794 -36.17 -34.32 -34.12
CA GLY A 794 -36.98 -34.46 -32.91
C GLY A 794 -36.32 -33.86 -31.67
N THR A 795 -35.44 -32.86 -31.82
CA THR A 795 -34.87 -32.14 -30.67
C THR A 795 -35.83 -31.05 -30.19
N PHE A 796 -36.11 -31.02 -28.89
CA PHE A 796 -36.43 -29.78 -28.18
C PHE A 796 -35.12 -29.16 -27.67
N ALA A 797 -35.01 -27.83 -27.75
CA ALA A 797 -33.97 -27.03 -27.13
C ALA A 797 -34.63 -25.95 -26.27
N PHE A 798 -34.28 -25.93 -24.98
CA PHE A 798 -34.80 -25.00 -24.00
C PHE A 798 -33.70 -24.00 -23.65
N ARG A 799 -33.93 -22.71 -23.94
CA ARG A 799 -33.16 -21.59 -23.41
C ARG A 799 -33.70 -21.29 -22.02
N ILE A 800 -32.91 -21.49 -20.97
CA ILE A 800 -33.32 -21.22 -19.60
C ILE A 800 -32.42 -20.12 -19.03
N CYS A 801 -33.05 -19.06 -18.53
CA CYS A 801 -32.37 -17.94 -17.87
C CYS A 801 -32.48 -18.11 -16.35
N SER A 802 -31.35 -18.09 -15.64
CA SER A 802 -31.33 -18.11 -14.17
C SER A 802 -30.41 -17.03 -13.58
N PRO A 803 -30.68 -16.53 -12.36
CA PRO A 803 -29.74 -15.66 -11.66
C PRO A 803 -28.47 -16.41 -11.27
N LEU A 804 -27.39 -15.66 -11.04
CA LEU A 804 -26.05 -16.19 -10.78
C LEU A 804 -26.01 -17.20 -9.62
N GLY A 805 -25.51 -18.40 -9.90
CA GLY A 805 -25.32 -19.48 -8.92
C GLY A 805 -26.56 -20.30 -8.56
N VAL A 806 -27.76 -19.95 -9.05
CA VAL A 806 -28.97 -20.77 -8.87
C VAL A 806 -28.98 -21.92 -9.89
N PRO A 807 -29.20 -23.19 -9.47
CA PRO A 807 -29.22 -24.33 -10.37
C PRO A 807 -30.45 -24.29 -11.29
N VAL A 808 -30.22 -24.51 -12.59
CA VAL A 808 -31.23 -24.45 -13.67
C VAL A 808 -32.16 -25.68 -13.68
N ILE A 809 -31.74 -26.74 -12.99
CA ILE A 809 -32.35 -28.07 -13.10
C ILE A 809 -33.79 -28.10 -12.56
N SER A 810 -34.14 -27.31 -11.54
CA SER A 810 -35.52 -27.22 -11.03
C SER A 810 -36.50 -26.79 -12.12
N ASP A 811 -36.13 -25.78 -12.90
CA ASP A 811 -37.00 -25.13 -13.87
C ASP A 811 -37.05 -25.95 -15.16
N LEU A 812 -35.90 -26.55 -15.50
CA LEU A 812 -35.80 -27.59 -16.52
C LEU A 812 -36.73 -28.78 -16.21
N THR A 813 -36.82 -29.27 -14.96
CA THR A 813 -37.76 -30.37 -14.63
C THR A 813 -39.21 -29.98 -14.90
N GLN A 814 -39.62 -28.76 -14.57
CA GLN A 814 -40.98 -28.26 -14.83
C GLN A 814 -41.27 -28.19 -16.33
N LEU A 815 -40.33 -27.66 -17.13
CA LEU A 815 -40.48 -27.60 -18.59
C LEU A 815 -40.56 -29.00 -19.22
N ILE A 816 -39.73 -29.94 -18.77
CA ILE A 816 -39.75 -31.33 -19.23
C ILE A 816 -41.10 -31.99 -18.94
N VAL A 817 -41.67 -31.80 -17.74
CA VAL A 817 -42.98 -32.36 -17.37
C VAL A 817 -44.11 -31.79 -18.24
N ARG A 818 -44.07 -30.50 -18.60
CA ARG A 818 -45.05 -29.92 -19.54
C ARG A 818 -44.93 -30.53 -20.94
N VAL A 819 -43.71 -30.67 -21.46
CA VAL A 819 -43.49 -31.26 -22.79
C VAL A 819 -43.85 -32.74 -22.82
N GLU A 820 -43.62 -33.49 -21.74
CA GLU A 820 -44.13 -34.86 -21.61
C GLU A 820 -45.66 -34.91 -21.75
N ARG A 821 -46.38 -34.11 -20.94
CA ARG A 821 -47.85 -34.04 -21.01
C ARG A 821 -48.36 -33.59 -22.38
N LEU A 822 -47.68 -32.63 -23.00
CA LEU A 822 -48.00 -32.20 -24.37
C LEU A 822 -47.84 -33.37 -25.35
N VAL A 823 -46.74 -34.13 -25.28
CA VAL A 823 -46.48 -35.29 -26.15
C VAL A 823 -47.46 -36.45 -25.87
N GLU A 824 -47.90 -36.66 -24.63
CA GLU A 824 -48.99 -37.58 -24.29
C GLU A 824 -50.31 -37.17 -24.98
N PHE A 825 -50.72 -35.91 -24.84
CA PHE A 825 -52.00 -35.41 -25.36
C PHE A 825 -51.99 -35.32 -26.90
N VAL A 826 -50.87 -34.92 -27.50
CA VAL A 826 -50.62 -34.95 -28.94
C VAL A 826 -50.80 -36.38 -29.50
N ARG A 827 -50.28 -37.41 -28.81
CA ARG A 827 -50.47 -38.82 -29.20
C ARG A 827 -51.93 -39.28 -29.01
N ALA A 828 -52.62 -38.83 -27.96
CA ALA A 828 -54.03 -39.12 -27.75
C ALA A 828 -54.92 -38.49 -28.85
N LEU A 829 -54.59 -37.28 -29.31
CA LEU A 829 -55.22 -36.62 -30.45
C LEU A 829 -54.98 -37.35 -31.78
N GLU A 830 -53.80 -37.94 -31.99
CA GLU A 830 -53.56 -38.77 -33.18
C GLU A 830 -54.43 -40.03 -33.19
N LYS A 831 -54.63 -40.70 -32.04
CA LYS A 831 -55.58 -41.83 -31.91
C LYS A 831 -57.02 -41.41 -32.22
N HIS A 832 -57.43 -40.23 -31.77
CA HIS A 832 -58.83 -39.76 -31.83
C HIS A 832 -59.08 -38.65 -32.89
N LYS A 833 -58.25 -38.59 -33.93
CA LYS A 833 -58.30 -37.55 -34.99
C LYS A 833 -59.65 -37.42 -35.71
N ALA A 834 -60.46 -38.48 -35.73
CA ALA A 834 -61.81 -38.46 -36.30
C ALA A 834 -62.84 -37.68 -35.45
N ILE A 835 -62.56 -37.49 -34.15
CA ILE A 835 -63.47 -36.88 -33.16
C ILE A 835 -62.96 -35.49 -32.74
N LEU A 836 -61.66 -35.39 -32.45
CA LEU A 836 -60.99 -34.17 -32.00
C LEU A 836 -59.97 -33.70 -33.04
N LYS A 837 -60.19 -32.52 -33.62
CA LYS A 837 -59.26 -31.88 -34.56
C LYS A 837 -58.51 -30.75 -33.84
N CYS A 838 -57.22 -30.94 -33.60
CA CYS A 838 -56.35 -29.88 -33.07
C CYS A 838 -56.12 -28.79 -34.13
N THR A 839 -56.26 -27.52 -33.71
CA THR A 839 -56.13 -26.34 -34.58
C THR A 839 -54.83 -25.58 -34.35
N LYS A 840 -54.39 -25.47 -33.09
CA LYS A 840 -53.12 -24.83 -32.71
C LYS A 840 -52.47 -25.54 -31.52
N ILE A 841 -51.14 -25.50 -31.48
CA ILE A 841 -50.33 -26.04 -30.38
C ILE A 841 -49.46 -24.94 -29.78
N TYR A 842 -49.67 -24.62 -28.51
CA TYR A 842 -48.75 -23.88 -27.64
C TYR A 842 -48.15 -24.86 -26.62
N LEU A 843 -47.21 -24.42 -25.77
CA LEU A 843 -46.72 -25.26 -24.67
C LEU A 843 -47.71 -25.28 -23.48
N GLU A 844 -48.25 -24.12 -23.09
CA GLU A 844 -49.18 -24.01 -21.97
C GLU A 844 -50.66 -24.12 -22.38
N LYS A 845 -50.96 -24.13 -23.68
CA LYS A 845 -52.33 -24.15 -24.25
C LYS A 845 -52.44 -25.06 -25.48
N LEU A 846 -53.56 -25.77 -25.63
CA LEU A 846 -53.83 -26.68 -26.75
C LEU A 846 -55.25 -26.47 -27.28
N GLU A 847 -55.37 -26.02 -28.53
CA GLU A 847 -56.66 -25.66 -29.12
C GLU A 847 -57.23 -26.85 -29.93
N ILE A 848 -58.48 -27.20 -29.62
CA ILE A 848 -59.17 -28.40 -30.14
C ILE A 848 -60.56 -28.00 -30.64
N SER A 849 -60.95 -28.53 -31.80
CA SER A 849 -62.30 -28.42 -32.34
C SER A 849 -62.97 -29.80 -32.43
N TYR A 850 -64.28 -29.84 -32.19
CA TYR A 850 -65.12 -31.03 -32.27
C TYR A 850 -66.55 -30.67 -32.68
N GLY A 851 -67.22 -31.57 -33.39
CA GLY A 851 -68.57 -31.33 -33.91
C GLY A 851 -68.98 -32.46 -34.85
N LYS A 852 -70.26 -32.49 -35.26
CA LYS A 852 -70.78 -33.58 -36.08
C LYS A 852 -70.39 -33.40 -37.56
N SER A 853 -69.15 -33.74 -37.90
CA SER A 853 -68.72 -33.80 -39.30
C SER A 853 -69.38 -34.99 -40.00
N SER A 854 -70.20 -34.72 -41.00
CA SER A 854 -70.67 -35.71 -41.96
C SER A 854 -69.48 -36.32 -42.73
N SER A 855 -69.46 -37.64 -42.85
CA SER A 855 -68.61 -38.33 -43.83
C SER A 855 -69.20 -38.09 -45.23
N SER A 856 -68.34 -37.69 -46.18
CA SER A 856 -68.72 -37.34 -47.55
C SER A 856 -69.41 -38.48 -48.31
N GLY A 857 -70.35 -38.15 -49.20
CA GLY A 857 -71.03 -39.13 -50.06
C GLY A 857 -72.09 -38.54 -50.99
N HIS A 858 -71.67 -38.15 -52.20
CA HIS A 858 -72.47 -37.84 -53.41
C HIS A 858 -73.32 -36.54 -53.47
N ASN A 859 -73.46 -36.08 -54.72
CA ASN A 859 -74.33 -35.02 -55.17
C ASN A 859 -75.67 -35.64 -55.62
N ASP A 860 -76.78 -34.90 -55.53
CA ASP A 860 -77.28 -34.10 -56.65
C ASP A 860 -78.36 -33.14 -56.11
N GLY A 861 -78.75 -32.14 -56.90
CA GLY A 861 -79.61 -31.04 -56.44
C GLY A 861 -81.08 -31.23 -56.73
N ASP A 862 -81.93 -30.76 -55.81
CA ASP A 862 -82.94 -29.75 -56.15
C ASP A 862 -83.26 -28.87 -54.93
N GLY A 863 -83.90 -27.71 -55.14
CA GLY A 863 -84.01 -26.65 -54.15
C GLY A 863 -85.44 -26.33 -53.70
N SER A 864 -85.82 -26.71 -52.47
CA SER A 864 -86.96 -26.10 -51.78
C SER A 864 -86.85 -26.12 -50.24
N SER A 865 -86.85 -24.92 -49.65
CA SER A 865 -87.31 -24.57 -48.29
C SER A 865 -87.35 -25.64 -47.17
N THR A 866 -86.48 -25.49 -46.15
CA THR A 866 -86.85 -25.16 -44.75
C THR A 866 -85.60 -24.82 -43.94
N GLN A 867 -85.60 -23.71 -43.20
CA GLN A 867 -84.42 -23.19 -42.48
C GLN A 867 -84.24 -23.76 -41.06
N TYR A 868 -83.61 -24.94 -40.88
CA TYR A 868 -83.07 -25.37 -39.57
C TYR A 868 -81.86 -26.33 -39.69
N SER A 869 -80.67 -25.83 -40.04
CA SER A 869 -79.46 -26.68 -40.17
C SER A 869 -78.12 -26.00 -39.86
N ASN A 870 -78.02 -25.20 -38.78
CA ASN A 870 -76.73 -24.69 -38.30
C ASN A 870 -75.87 -25.83 -37.68
N GLN A 871 -75.02 -26.43 -38.50
CA GLN A 871 -74.12 -27.54 -38.15
C GLN A 871 -72.99 -27.06 -37.20
N SER A 872 -73.22 -27.19 -35.90
CA SER A 872 -72.34 -26.64 -34.86
C SER A 872 -71.00 -27.39 -34.75
N VAL A 873 -69.92 -26.71 -35.15
CA VAL A 873 -68.55 -27.03 -34.76
C VAL A 873 -68.22 -26.23 -33.51
N TYR A 874 -67.93 -26.92 -32.42
CA TYR A 874 -67.51 -26.34 -31.16
C TYR A 874 -65.99 -26.34 -31.05
N LYS A 875 -65.43 -25.38 -30.31
CA LYS A 875 -64.03 -25.41 -29.87
C LYS A 875 -63.93 -25.48 -28.35
N ALA A 876 -62.79 -25.99 -27.92
CA ALA A 876 -62.32 -26.02 -26.56
C ALA A 876 -60.82 -25.77 -26.53
N THR A 877 -60.34 -25.13 -25.46
CA THR A 877 -58.93 -24.92 -25.23
C THR A 877 -58.55 -25.58 -23.92
N ILE A 878 -57.55 -26.46 -23.98
CA ILE A 878 -56.95 -27.05 -22.78
C ILE A 878 -55.79 -26.15 -22.36
N GLU A 879 -55.78 -25.68 -21.12
CA GLU A 879 -54.75 -24.80 -20.58
C GLU A 879 -54.22 -25.33 -19.24
N PHE A 880 -52.94 -25.11 -18.93
CA PHE A 880 -52.40 -25.44 -17.62
C PHE A 880 -52.95 -24.49 -16.55
N ASN A 881 -53.37 -25.02 -15.39
CA ASN A 881 -53.95 -24.22 -14.32
C ASN A 881 -52.90 -23.23 -13.77
N PRO A 882 -53.16 -21.89 -13.78
CA PRO A 882 -52.17 -20.90 -13.37
C PRO A 882 -51.78 -21.00 -11.89
N LYS A 883 -52.65 -21.55 -11.03
CA LYS A 883 -52.40 -21.77 -9.59
C LYS A 883 -51.76 -23.11 -9.28
N ASP A 884 -51.95 -24.12 -10.13
CA ASP A 884 -51.38 -25.46 -9.97
C ASP A 884 -50.92 -25.99 -11.33
N LYS A 885 -49.70 -25.61 -11.71
CA LYS A 885 -49.09 -25.90 -13.02
C LYS A 885 -48.83 -27.39 -13.30
N LYS A 886 -49.32 -28.30 -12.44
CA LYS A 886 -49.35 -29.76 -12.66
C LYS A 886 -50.71 -30.25 -13.18
N LYS A 887 -51.77 -29.44 -13.07
CA LYS A 887 -53.13 -29.74 -13.53
C LYS A 887 -53.48 -28.94 -14.78
N MET A 888 -54.40 -29.46 -15.59
CA MET A 888 -54.98 -28.74 -16.74
C MET A 888 -56.48 -28.50 -16.59
N ILE A 889 -56.97 -27.44 -17.22
CA ILE A 889 -58.35 -26.97 -17.22
C ILE A 889 -58.85 -26.97 -18.68
N PHE A 890 -60.15 -27.14 -18.86
CA PHE A 890 -60.84 -26.89 -20.12
C PHE A 890 -61.50 -25.52 -20.05
N GLU A 891 -61.27 -24.71 -21.06
CA GLU A 891 -62.12 -23.58 -21.40
C GLU A 891 -62.90 -23.92 -22.67
N PHE A 892 -64.14 -23.45 -22.76
CA PHE A 892 -65.02 -23.66 -23.90
C PHE A 892 -65.56 -22.30 -24.37
N GLU A 893 -65.72 -22.11 -25.68
CA GLU A 893 -66.26 -20.87 -26.23
C GLU A 893 -67.68 -20.57 -25.70
N LYS A 894 -68.00 -19.27 -25.54
CA LYS A 894 -69.33 -18.83 -25.07
C LYS A 894 -70.42 -19.35 -26.01
N GLY A 895 -71.37 -20.11 -25.46
CA GLY A 895 -72.41 -20.80 -26.24
C GLY A 895 -72.12 -22.28 -26.53
N ASN A 896 -71.00 -22.83 -26.07
CA ASN A 896 -70.74 -24.27 -26.10
C ASN A 896 -71.58 -24.98 -25.01
N PRO A 897 -72.39 -26.02 -25.34
CA PRO A 897 -73.27 -26.67 -24.38
C PRO A 897 -72.52 -27.45 -23.28
N HIS A 898 -71.25 -27.81 -23.49
CA HIS A 898 -70.37 -28.44 -22.49
C HIS A 898 -69.93 -27.51 -21.36
N LEU A 899 -70.20 -26.19 -21.46
CA LEU A 899 -70.04 -25.24 -20.35
C LEU A 899 -70.83 -25.63 -19.08
N ARG A 900 -71.86 -26.49 -19.20
CA ARG A 900 -72.61 -27.05 -18.06
C ARG A 900 -71.88 -28.17 -17.31
N VAL A 901 -70.73 -28.64 -17.81
CA VAL A 901 -70.07 -29.89 -17.39
C VAL A 901 -68.55 -29.73 -17.21
N VAL A 902 -68.02 -28.50 -17.30
CA VAL A 902 -66.57 -28.21 -17.32
C VAL A 902 -65.84 -28.86 -16.14
N ASP A 903 -66.32 -28.66 -14.91
CA ASP A 903 -65.67 -29.18 -13.70
C ASP A 903 -65.60 -30.72 -13.67
N HIS A 904 -66.54 -31.41 -14.30
CA HIS A 904 -66.48 -32.86 -14.41
C HIS A 904 -65.54 -33.31 -15.54
N LEU A 905 -65.47 -32.57 -16.66
CA LEU A 905 -64.55 -32.84 -17.76
C LEU A 905 -63.09 -32.55 -17.39
N THR A 906 -62.81 -31.51 -16.58
CA THR A 906 -61.46 -31.22 -16.06
C THR A 906 -61.01 -32.26 -15.04
N ASN A 907 -61.91 -32.75 -14.18
CA ASN A 907 -61.59 -33.87 -13.29
C ASN A 907 -61.26 -35.16 -14.10
N LEU A 908 -61.95 -35.43 -15.22
CA LEU A 908 -61.56 -36.53 -16.13
C LEU A 908 -60.22 -36.27 -16.82
N LEU A 909 -59.93 -35.04 -17.26
CA LEU A 909 -58.68 -34.68 -17.94
C LEU A 909 -57.42 -34.91 -17.08
N ASN A 910 -57.55 -34.73 -15.77
CA ASN A 910 -56.45 -34.94 -14.82
C ASN A 910 -56.37 -36.39 -14.29
N SER A 911 -57.20 -37.30 -14.80
CA SER A 911 -57.16 -38.74 -14.45
C SER A 911 -56.01 -39.49 -15.13
N SER A 912 -55.75 -40.73 -14.71
CA SER A 912 -54.62 -41.56 -15.20
C SER A 912 -54.64 -41.91 -16.69
N GLN A 913 -55.77 -41.74 -17.38
CA GLN A 913 -55.92 -41.91 -18.84
C GLN A 913 -56.14 -40.58 -19.58
N GLY A 914 -56.22 -39.47 -18.85
CA GLY A 914 -56.26 -38.10 -19.35
C GLY A 914 -57.22 -37.83 -20.51
N LEU A 915 -56.72 -37.16 -21.54
CA LEU A 915 -57.48 -36.73 -22.71
C LEU A 915 -58.16 -37.89 -23.47
N GLU A 916 -57.68 -39.14 -23.35
CA GLU A 916 -58.27 -40.29 -24.04
C GLU A 916 -59.68 -40.60 -23.53
N ASN A 917 -59.97 -40.36 -22.24
CA ASN A 917 -61.31 -40.56 -21.70
C ASN A 917 -62.25 -39.39 -22.01
N VAL A 918 -61.72 -38.18 -22.11
CA VAL A 918 -62.51 -37.01 -22.52
C VAL A 918 -62.90 -37.10 -24.01
N ALA A 919 -61.99 -37.59 -24.86
CA ALA A 919 -62.27 -37.88 -26.27
C ALA A 919 -63.38 -38.93 -26.48
N LYS A 920 -63.54 -39.86 -25.54
CA LYS A 920 -64.65 -40.84 -25.52
C LYS A 920 -65.95 -40.25 -24.97
N ALA A 921 -65.86 -39.32 -24.01
CA ALA A 921 -67.03 -38.72 -23.36
C ALA A 921 -67.74 -37.66 -24.23
N ILE A 922 -67.00 -36.75 -24.88
CA ILE A 922 -67.55 -35.62 -25.65
C ILE A 922 -68.62 -36.04 -26.69
N PRO A 923 -68.42 -37.09 -27.52
CA PRO A 923 -69.44 -37.53 -28.47
C PRO A 923 -70.75 -37.98 -27.80
N LEU A 924 -70.65 -38.68 -26.66
CA LEU A 924 -71.79 -39.29 -25.98
C LEU A 924 -72.70 -38.24 -25.33
N THR A 925 -72.13 -37.14 -24.83
CA THR A 925 -72.84 -36.06 -24.12
C THR A 925 -73.30 -34.92 -25.01
N THR A 926 -72.62 -34.65 -26.15
CA THR A 926 -72.93 -33.49 -27.01
C THR A 926 -74.41 -33.44 -27.41
N GLN A 927 -74.99 -34.57 -27.86
CA GLN A 927 -76.38 -34.62 -28.30
C GLN A 927 -77.38 -34.45 -27.13
N VAL A 928 -77.07 -34.94 -25.93
CA VAL A 928 -77.92 -34.74 -24.75
C VAL A 928 -77.92 -33.29 -24.30
N LEU A 929 -76.74 -32.66 -24.24
CA LEU A 929 -76.61 -31.27 -23.84
C LEU A 929 -77.24 -30.30 -24.84
N GLN A 930 -77.23 -30.63 -26.15
CA GLN A 930 -77.97 -29.90 -27.18
C GLN A 930 -79.50 -29.98 -26.96
N GLY A 931 -80.04 -31.17 -26.68
CA GLY A 931 -81.48 -31.34 -26.38
C GLY A 931 -81.91 -30.63 -25.08
N ILE A 932 -81.08 -30.73 -24.04
CA ILE A 932 -81.25 -29.99 -22.77
C ILE A 932 -81.29 -28.47 -22.99
N GLU A 933 -80.37 -27.95 -23.81
CA GLU A 933 -80.31 -26.51 -24.10
C GLU A 933 -81.48 -26.04 -24.98
N ALA A 934 -82.02 -26.90 -25.84
CA ALA A 934 -83.23 -26.59 -26.58
C ALA A 934 -84.47 -26.50 -25.65
N ILE A 935 -84.57 -27.35 -24.64
CA ILE A 935 -85.59 -27.26 -23.57
C ILE A 935 -85.42 -25.95 -22.76
N GLU A 936 -84.19 -25.59 -22.42
CA GLU A 936 -83.92 -24.34 -21.69
C GLU A 936 -84.35 -23.11 -22.52
N ARG A 937 -84.14 -23.15 -23.85
CA ARG A 937 -84.62 -22.12 -24.79
C ARG A 937 -86.14 -22.10 -24.96
N THR A 938 -86.84 -23.24 -25.00
CA THR A 938 -88.31 -23.25 -25.17
C THR A 938 -89.02 -22.66 -23.95
N TRP A 939 -88.57 -22.96 -22.74
CA TRP A 939 -89.19 -22.44 -21.50
C TRP A 939 -88.73 -21.03 -21.11
N ALA A 940 -87.61 -20.54 -21.65
CA ALA A 940 -87.22 -19.13 -21.55
C ALA A 940 -88.06 -18.20 -22.46
N SER A 941 -88.88 -18.75 -23.36
CA SER A 941 -89.72 -17.94 -24.25
C SER A 941 -90.89 -17.25 -23.50
N PRO A 942 -91.27 -16.01 -23.88
CA PRO A 942 -92.30 -15.23 -23.16
C PRO A 942 -93.72 -15.82 -23.28
N SER A 943 -93.93 -16.79 -24.17
CA SER A 943 -95.18 -17.55 -24.30
C SER A 943 -95.29 -18.70 -23.29
N MET A 944 -94.17 -19.26 -22.80
CA MET A 944 -94.16 -20.37 -21.84
C MET A 944 -93.80 -19.97 -20.41
N SER A 945 -93.10 -18.85 -20.21
CA SER A 945 -92.76 -18.33 -18.88
C SER A 945 -93.96 -18.05 -17.96
N GLN A 946 -95.16 -17.92 -18.53
CA GLN A 946 -96.42 -17.73 -17.79
C GLN A 946 -96.98 -19.04 -17.18
N TYR A 947 -96.59 -20.19 -17.72
CA TYR A 947 -97.06 -21.53 -17.29
C TYR A 947 -96.04 -22.26 -16.40
N GLY A 948 -94.77 -21.85 -16.43
CA GLY A 948 -93.74 -22.39 -15.58
C GLY A 948 -92.33 -22.04 -16.02
N PHE A 949 -91.34 -22.68 -15.38
CA PHE A 949 -89.93 -22.59 -15.76
C PHE A 949 -89.18 -23.89 -15.47
N VAL A 950 -88.06 -24.08 -16.17
CA VAL A 950 -87.18 -25.25 -16.06
C VAL A 950 -85.86 -24.84 -15.39
N ILE A 951 -85.31 -25.72 -14.55
CA ILE A 951 -83.91 -25.68 -14.14
C ILE A 951 -83.28 -27.05 -14.42
N ILE A 952 -82.11 -27.07 -15.08
CA ILE A 952 -81.30 -28.28 -15.25
C ILE A 952 -80.13 -28.27 -14.26
N ASN A 953 -79.79 -29.44 -13.72
CA ASN A 953 -78.67 -29.64 -12.80
C ASN A 953 -77.81 -30.82 -13.29
N ALA A 954 -76.53 -30.57 -13.57
CA ALA A 954 -75.56 -31.61 -13.90
C ALA A 954 -74.95 -32.18 -12.61
N ARG A 955 -74.94 -33.52 -12.50
CA ARG A 955 -74.36 -34.24 -11.34
C ARG A 955 -73.05 -34.94 -11.67
N ALA A 956 -72.86 -35.29 -12.94
CA ALA A 956 -71.63 -35.85 -13.51
C ALA A 956 -71.65 -35.67 -15.04
N VAL A 957 -70.60 -36.13 -15.72
CA VAL A 957 -70.55 -36.15 -17.20
C VAL A 957 -71.65 -37.04 -17.79
N ASP A 958 -72.06 -38.06 -17.06
CA ASP A 958 -73.01 -39.10 -17.44
C ASP A 958 -74.39 -38.94 -16.78
N TRP A 959 -74.65 -37.84 -16.04
CA TRP A 959 -75.84 -37.71 -15.19
C TRP A 959 -76.36 -36.26 -15.07
N TYR A 960 -77.61 -36.04 -15.51
CA TYR A 960 -78.34 -34.78 -15.44
C TYR A 960 -79.71 -34.94 -14.78
N ILE A 961 -80.24 -33.86 -14.22
CA ILE A 961 -81.59 -33.79 -13.65
C ILE A 961 -82.29 -32.55 -14.20
N ILE A 962 -83.43 -32.71 -14.84
CA ILE A 962 -84.31 -31.61 -15.29
C ILE A 962 -85.44 -31.43 -14.28
N ARG A 963 -85.66 -30.20 -13.81
CA ARG A 963 -86.73 -29.82 -12.90
C ARG A 963 -87.69 -28.83 -13.56
N TYR A 964 -88.89 -29.29 -13.90
CA TYR A 964 -90.00 -28.44 -14.33
C TYR A 964 -90.74 -27.89 -13.09
N THR A 965 -91.08 -26.61 -13.11
CA THR A 965 -91.87 -25.95 -12.05
C THR A 965 -93.07 -25.26 -12.71
N LEU A 966 -94.26 -25.84 -12.57
CA LEU A 966 -95.48 -25.44 -13.30
C LEU A 966 -96.46 -24.71 -12.39
N THR A 967 -97.18 -23.72 -12.93
CA THR A 967 -98.11 -22.85 -12.20
C THR A 967 -99.50 -22.86 -12.83
N SER A 968 -100.52 -23.32 -12.09
CA SER A 968 -101.93 -23.36 -12.54
C SER A 968 -102.74 -22.18 -11.96
N ARG A 969 -103.70 -21.67 -12.76
CA ARG A 969 -104.39 -20.39 -12.51
C ARG A 969 -105.88 -20.49 -12.85
N GLN A 970 -106.73 -20.68 -11.85
CA GLN A 970 -108.18 -20.83 -12.03
C GLN A 970 -108.86 -19.53 -12.49
N LYS A 971 -109.91 -19.66 -13.33
CA LYS A 971 -111.00 -18.69 -13.47
C LYS A 971 -112.27 -19.32 -12.87
N SER A 972 -113.01 -18.58 -12.04
CA SER A 972 -114.27 -19.04 -11.44
C SER A 972 -115.39 -18.05 -11.74
N THR A 973 -116.49 -18.53 -12.32
CA THR A 973 -117.71 -17.76 -12.59
C THR A 973 -118.72 -17.93 -11.45
N ASN A 974 -118.32 -17.59 -10.23
CA ASN A 974 -119.22 -17.10 -9.16
C ASN A 974 -118.42 -16.45 -8.03
N SER A 975 -119.08 -15.60 -7.25
CA SER A 975 -118.45 -14.49 -6.53
C SER A 975 -117.82 -14.83 -5.15
N PHE A 976 -116.85 -14.00 -4.75
CA PHE A 976 -116.25 -13.90 -3.41
C PHE A 976 -115.58 -15.15 -2.79
N LYS A 977 -114.49 -15.62 -3.40
CA LYS A 977 -113.27 -16.09 -2.69
C LYS A 977 -112.06 -16.16 -3.63
N ILE A 978 -110.93 -15.55 -3.24
CA ILE A 978 -109.67 -15.61 -4.00
C ILE A 978 -108.85 -16.81 -3.54
N THR A 979 -108.64 -17.79 -4.42
CA THR A 979 -107.72 -18.92 -4.19
C THR A 979 -106.29 -18.58 -4.61
N LYS A 980 -105.29 -19.09 -3.88
CA LYS A 980 -103.87 -18.95 -4.25
C LYS A 980 -103.56 -19.86 -5.45
N PRO A 981 -102.75 -19.41 -6.43
CA PRO A 981 -102.35 -20.27 -7.55
C PRO A 981 -101.53 -21.48 -7.05
N GLN A 982 -101.80 -22.67 -7.61
CA GLN A 982 -101.05 -23.87 -7.26
C GLN A 982 -99.77 -23.99 -8.07
N VAL A 983 -98.70 -24.46 -7.42
CA VAL A 983 -97.39 -24.69 -8.04
C VAL A 983 -96.96 -26.14 -7.79
N ARG A 984 -96.76 -26.93 -8.84
CA ARG A 984 -96.20 -28.30 -8.76
C ARG A 984 -94.80 -28.35 -9.37
N LYS A 985 -93.96 -29.26 -8.86
CA LYS A 985 -92.57 -29.45 -9.28
C LYS A 985 -92.37 -30.90 -9.71
N PHE A 986 -91.87 -31.09 -10.93
CA PHE A 986 -91.65 -32.41 -11.53
C PHE A 986 -90.17 -32.58 -11.86
N PHE A 987 -89.64 -33.78 -11.62
CA PHE A 987 -88.21 -34.07 -11.74
C PHE A 987 -88.00 -35.26 -12.69
N PHE A 988 -87.09 -35.10 -13.63
CA PHE A 988 -86.68 -36.13 -14.57
C PHE A 988 -85.17 -36.33 -14.49
N GLU A 989 -84.74 -37.58 -14.36
CA GLU A 989 -83.36 -37.99 -14.26
C GLU A 989 -82.90 -38.56 -15.61
N ILE A 990 -81.83 -38.00 -16.17
CA ILE A 990 -81.23 -38.42 -17.44
C ILE A 990 -79.85 -38.99 -17.13
N ARG A 991 -79.62 -40.27 -17.44
CA ARG A 991 -78.39 -40.96 -17.01
C ARG A 991 -77.90 -42.00 -18.02
N LEU A 992 -76.62 -41.95 -18.35
CA LEU A 992 -75.99 -42.96 -19.20
C LEU A 992 -75.84 -44.27 -18.40
N ARG A 993 -76.19 -45.39 -19.03
CA ARG A 993 -75.93 -46.75 -18.53
C ARG A 993 -75.31 -47.56 -19.66
N HIS A 994 -74.32 -48.38 -19.32
CA HIS A 994 -73.68 -49.27 -20.29
C HIS A 994 -74.33 -50.66 -20.21
N ARG A 995 -74.74 -51.21 -21.37
CA ARG A 995 -75.34 -52.56 -21.48
C ARG A 995 -74.67 -53.29 -22.64
N ARG A 996 -74.02 -54.43 -22.35
CA ARG A 996 -73.23 -55.22 -23.33
C ARG A 996 -72.18 -54.38 -24.09
N GLY A 997 -71.53 -53.42 -23.41
CA GLY A 997 -70.52 -52.53 -24.00
C GLY A 997 -71.08 -51.30 -24.74
N GLU A 998 -72.36 -51.29 -25.12
CA GLU A 998 -73.00 -50.11 -25.69
C GLU A 998 -73.47 -49.13 -24.62
N ALA A 999 -73.40 -47.83 -24.93
CA ALA A 999 -73.85 -46.75 -24.05
C ALA A 999 -75.28 -46.30 -24.39
N TRP A 1000 -76.18 -46.36 -23.42
CA TRP A 1000 -77.61 -46.04 -23.56
C TRP A 1000 -78.03 -45.00 -22.52
N TRP A 1001 -78.65 -43.91 -22.95
CA TRP A 1001 -79.17 -42.88 -22.06
C TRP A 1001 -80.58 -43.23 -21.59
N HIS A 1002 -80.79 -43.35 -20.29
CA HIS A 1002 -82.11 -43.54 -19.67
C HIS A 1002 -82.69 -42.21 -19.20
N ILE A 1003 -83.99 -42.02 -19.40
CA ILE A 1003 -84.80 -40.90 -18.92
C ILE A 1003 -85.89 -41.46 -18.00
N SER A 1004 -85.92 -41.09 -16.71
CA SER A 1004 -86.93 -41.57 -15.75
C SER A 1004 -87.51 -40.43 -14.90
N ARG A 1005 -88.79 -40.52 -14.54
CA ARG A 1005 -89.43 -39.57 -13.60
C ARG A 1005 -89.01 -39.90 -12.16
N ARG A 1006 -88.85 -38.87 -11.33
CA ARG A 1006 -88.53 -38.99 -9.89
C ARG A 1006 -89.61 -38.30 -9.04
N SER A 1007 -90.15 -39.01 -8.05
CA SER A 1007 -91.19 -38.49 -7.16
C SER A 1007 -90.65 -37.36 -6.27
N ALA A 1008 -91.46 -36.32 -6.05
CA ALA A 1008 -91.09 -35.16 -5.24
C ALA A 1008 -90.80 -35.51 -3.77
N GLN A 1009 -91.37 -36.60 -3.25
CA GLN A 1009 -91.12 -37.08 -1.88
C GLN A 1009 -89.72 -37.71 -1.69
N SER A 1010 -89.00 -38.05 -2.78
CA SER A 1010 -87.66 -38.65 -2.73
C SER A 1010 -86.54 -37.69 -2.27
N MET A 1011 -86.80 -36.39 -2.11
CA MET A 1011 -85.75 -35.39 -1.86
C MET A 1011 -85.35 -35.22 -0.38
N VAL A 1012 -85.91 -36.00 0.55
CA VAL A 1012 -85.63 -35.85 2.00
C VAL A 1012 -84.71 -36.96 2.54
N SER A 1013 -84.52 -38.08 1.83
CA SER A 1013 -83.58 -39.13 2.21
C SER A 1013 -82.43 -39.31 1.20
N THR A 1014 -81.21 -39.17 1.71
CA THR A 1014 -80.02 -39.79 1.11
C THR A 1014 -79.72 -41.10 1.85
N CYS A 1015 -78.99 -42.00 1.19
CA CYS A 1015 -78.50 -43.30 1.69
C CYS A 1015 -79.52 -44.47 1.74
N SER A 1016 -78.93 -45.69 1.75
CA SER A 1016 -79.55 -47.04 1.73
C SER A 1016 -80.41 -47.45 0.52
N SER A 1017 -79.82 -48.37 -0.26
CA SER A 1017 -80.41 -49.54 -0.92
C SER A 1017 -81.94 -49.72 -0.97
N GLY A 1018 -82.46 -49.93 -2.19
CA GLY A 1018 -82.97 -51.28 -2.50
C GLY A 1018 -84.48 -51.56 -2.43
N GLU A 1019 -85.38 -50.58 -2.40
CA GLU A 1019 -86.79 -50.80 -2.74
C GLU A 1019 -87.16 -50.10 -4.06
N GLU A 1020 -87.83 -50.82 -4.97
CA GLU A 1020 -88.34 -50.25 -6.23
C GLU A 1020 -89.67 -49.49 -6.02
N GLY A 1021 -90.01 -48.64 -6.98
CA GLY A 1021 -91.04 -47.61 -6.83
C GLY A 1021 -92.44 -48.13 -6.51
N LYS A 1022 -92.96 -47.78 -5.33
CA LYS A 1022 -94.40 -47.70 -5.07
C LYS A 1022 -94.94 -46.47 -5.83
N ASN A 1023 -95.62 -46.71 -6.94
CA ASN A 1023 -96.09 -45.68 -7.86
C ASN A 1023 -97.03 -44.68 -7.18
N VAL A 1024 -96.68 -43.39 -7.20
CA VAL A 1024 -97.63 -42.30 -6.91
C VAL A 1024 -98.35 -41.98 -8.21
N GLN A 1025 -99.61 -42.39 -8.30
CA GLN A 1025 -100.45 -42.25 -9.48
C GLN A 1025 -101.03 -40.83 -9.56
N ASP A 1026 -100.17 -39.87 -9.97
CA ASP A 1026 -100.52 -38.48 -10.28
C ASP A 1026 -101.23 -38.36 -11.65
N ASP A 1027 -102.01 -37.29 -11.84
CA ASP A 1027 -102.65 -36.95 -13.13
C ASP A 1027 -101.62 -36.80 -14.28
N LEU A 1028 -100.38 -36.42 -13.95
CA LEU A 1028 -99.25 -36.31 -14.90
C LEU A 1028 -98.63 -37.67 -15.26
N GLU A 1029 -98.84 -38.72 -14.46
CA GLU A 1029 -98.36 -40.07 -14.80
C GLU A 1029 -99.21 -40.69 -15.91
N GLU A 1030 -100.53 -40.50 -15.87
CA GLU A 1030 -101.45 -40.96 -16.94
C GLU A 1030 -101.08 -40.38 -18.30
N VAL A 1031 -100.71 -39.09 -18.32
CA VAL A 1031 -100.27 -38.36 -19.53
C VAL A 1031 -98.87 -38.82 -20.01
N LEU A 1032 -98.05 -39.41 -19.15
CA LEU A 1032 -96.73 -39.96 -19.49
C LEU A 1032 -96.72 -41.46 -19.81
N GLN A 1033 -97.74 -42.23 -19.43
CA GLN A 1033 -97.83 -43.65 -19.79
C GLN A 1033 -97.69 -43.92 -21.30
N PRO A 1034 -98.25 -43.11 -22.23
CA PRO A 1034 -97.97 -43.27 -23.66
C PRO A 1034 -96.48 -43.10 -24.01
N PHE A 1035 -95.77 -42.18 -23.35
CA PHE A 1035 -94.35 -41.92 -23.56
C PHE A 1035 -93.47 -43.05 -23.01
N TRP A 1036 -93.74 -43.55 -21.80
CA TRP A 1036 -93.02 -44.69 -21.21
C TRP A 1036 -93.17 -45.99 -22.00
N ASN A 1037 -94.26 -46.15 -22.76
CA ASN A 1037 -94.51 -47.33 -23.58
C ASN A 1037 -94.10 -47.15 -25.07
N MET A 1038 -93.53 -46.00 -25.47
CA MET A 1038 -93.04 -45.80 -26.84
C MET A 1038 -91.84 -46.71 -27.16
N THR A 1039 -91.90 -47.45 -28.27
CA THR A 1039 -90.77 -48.25 -28.79
C THR A 1039 -90.45 -47.85 -30.23
N GLY A 1040 -89.18 -47.96 -30.64
CA GLY A 1040 -88.75 -47.60 -31.99
C GLY A 1040 -87.27 -47.87 -32.28
N LYS A 1041 -86.82 -47.49 -33.48
CA LYS A 1041 -85.43 -47.75 -33.90
C LYS A 1041 -84.46 -46.91 -33.06
N ASN A 1042 -83.61 -47.59 -32.30
CA ASN A 1042 -82.63 -47.01 -31.34
C ASN A 1042 -83.23 -46.33 -30.08
N PHE A 1043 -84.51 -46.55 -29.75
CA PHE A 1043 -85.07 -46.19 -28.44
C PHE A 1043 -86.11 -47.22 -27.95
N HIS A 1044 -86.20 -47.40 -26.64
CA HIS A 1044 -87.05 -48.40 -26.01
C HIS A 1044 -87.65 -47.86 -24.71
N GLY A 1045 -88.95 -47.66 -24.73
CA GLY A 1045 -89.76 -47.40 -23.55
C GLY A 1045 -89.74 -48.60 -22.61
N MET A 1046 -89.51 -48.33 -21.34
CA MET A 1046 -89.71 -49.24 -20.22
C MET A 1046 -90.80 -48.60 -19.35
N ARG A 1047 -91.63 -49.39 -18.67
CA ARG A 1047 -92.85 -48.99 -17.94
C ARG A 1047 -92.77 -47.72 -17.07
N THR A 1048 -91.57 -47.29 -16.65
CA THR A 1048 -91.30 -46.10 -15.83
C THR A 1048 -90.12 -45.25 -16.33
N SER A 1049 -89.53 -45.56 -17.49
CA SER A 1049 -88.37 -44.83 -18.06
C SER A 1049 -88.14 -45.15 -19.55
N VAL A 1050 -87.81 -44.16 -20.40
CA VAL A 1050 -87.39 -44.43 -21.80
C VAL A 1050 -85.86 -44.51 -21.88
N ALA A 1051 -85.32 -45.49 -22.60
CA ALA A 1051 -83.90 -45.57 -22.93
C ALA A 1051 -83.65 -45.28 -24.43
N GLY A 1052 -82.58 -44.57 -24.78
CA GLY A 1052 -82.22 -44.26 -26.17
C GLY A 1052 -80.71 -44.21 -26.42
N LYS A 1053 -80.29 -44.51 -27.65
CA LYS A 1053 -78.92 -44.23 -28.12
C LYS A 1053 -78.75 -42.74 -28.45
N CYS A 1054 -77.50 -42.27 -28.47
CA CYS A 1054 -77.14 -40.85 -28.60
C CYS A 1054 -77.83 -40.12 -29.78
N ASP A 1055 -77.98 -40.75 -30.95
CA ASP A 1055 -78.62 -40.10 -32.10
C ASP A 1055 -80.12 -39.83 -31.96
N LYS A 1056 -80.82 -40.50 -31.03
CA LYS A 1056 -82.28 -40.38 -30.86
C LYS A 1056 -82.73 -39.75 -29.55
N ILE A 1057 -81.82 -39.46 -28.62
CA ILE A 1057 -82.22 -38.81 -27.35
C ILE A 1057 -82.73 -37.38 -27.53
N ILE A 1058 -82.27 -36.63 -28.54
CA ILE A 1058 -82.80 -35.29 -28.84
C ILE A 1058 -84.31 -35.36 -29.13
N GLU A 1059 -84.75 -36.32 -29.94
CA GLU A 1059 -86.18 -36.56 -30.24
C GLU A 1059 -86.97 -37.00 -29.01
N LEU A 1060 -86.38 -37.82 -28.13
CA LEU A 1060 -87.02 -38.23 -26.87
C LEU A 1060 -87.19 -37.04 -25.91
N LEU A 1061 -86.18 -36.19 -25.79
CA LEU A 1061 -86.21 -35.00 -24.94
C LEU A 1061 -87.22 -33.97 -25.45
N HIS A 1062 -87.30 -33.75 -26.77
CA HIS A 1062 -88.33 -32.88 -27.35
C HIS A 1062 -89.74 -33.41 -27.12
N LYS A 1063 -89.98 -34.72 -27.24
CA LYS A 1063 -91.30 -35.33 -26.96
C LYS A 1063 -91.69 -35.23 -25.49
N LEU A 1064 -90.75 -35.48 -24.57
CA LEU A 1064 -90.98 -35.27 -23.13
C LEU A 1064 -91.34 -33.81 -22.84
N ASP A 1065 -90.63 -32.87 -23.46
CA ASP A 1065 -90.85 -31.44 -23.29
C ASP A 1065 -92.19 -30.96 -23.88
N GLU A 1066 -92.56 -31.48 -25.06
CA GLU A 1066 -93.84 -31.23 -25.72
C GLU A 1066 -95.02 -31.71 -24.87
N ILE A 1067 -94.96 -32.92 -24.32
CA ILE A 1067 -95.98 -33.45 -23.41
C ILE A 1067 -96.12 -32.58 -22.16
N LEU A 1068 -95.01 -32.10 -21.60
CA LEU A 1068 -95.04 -31.22 -20.42
C LEU A 1068 -95.54 -29.80 -20.73
N ARG A 1069 -95.26 -29.26 -21.93
CA ARG A 1069 -95.85 -28.00 -22.41
C ARG A 1069 -97.36 -28.12 -22.61
N ILE A 1070 -97.83 -29.22 -23.21
CA ILE A 1070 -99.27 -29.50 -23.38
C ILE A 1070 -99.96 -29.65 -22.01
N PHE A 1071 -99.34 -30.38 -21.07
CA PHE A 1071 -99.87 -30.52 -19.71
C PHE A 1071 -99.95 -29.17 -18.98
N ALA A 1072 -98.90 -28.34 -19.07
CA ALA A 1072 -98.84 -27.02 -18.42
C ALA A 1072 -99.89 -26.04 -18.95
N ALA A 1073 -100.27 -26.15 -20.22
CA ALA A 1073 -101.31 -25.35 -20.85
C ALA A 1073 -102.75 -25.89 -20.64
N SER A 1074 -102.94 -26.97 -19.88
CA SER A 1074 -104.26 -27.61 -19.69
C SER A 1074 -104.95 -27.20 -18.38
N ASP A 1075 -106.21 -26.76 -18.48
CA ASP A 1075 -107.05 -26.31 -17.33
C ASP A 1075 -107.56 -27.46 -16.42
N LYS A 1076 -106.90 -28.64 -16.41
CA LYS A 1076 -107.29 -29.76 -15.55
C LYS A 1076 -106.95 -29.50 -14.09
N ILE A 1077 -107.92 -29.74 -13.20
CA ILE A 1077 -107.73 -29.67 -11.74
C ILE A 1077 -106.80 -30.81 -11.30
N TRP A 1078 -105.63 -30.49 -10.75
CA TRP A 1078 -104.66 -31.49 -10.30
C TRP A 1078 -105.09 -32.15 -8.98
N THR A 1079 -105.22 -33.49 -8.96
CA THR A 1079 -105.67 -34.24 -7.78
C THR A 1079 -104.51 -34.96 -7.06
N TYR A 1080 -104.79 -35.60 -5.93
CA TYR A 1080 -103.84 -36.46 -5.21
C TYR A 1080 -104.63 -37.44 -4.32
N ARG A 1081 -104.38 -38.76 -4.43
CA ARG A 1081 -105.08 -39.79 -3.64
C ARG A 1081 -104.10 -40.57 -2.74
N PRO A 1082 -104.31 -40.64 -1.41
CA PRO A 1082 -103.54 -41.49 -0.52
C PRO A 1082 -104.06 -42.95 -0.53
N PRO A 1083 -103.19 -43.97 -0.37
CA PRO A 1083 -103.60 -45.38 -0.37
C PRO A 1083 -104.15 -45.86 0.99
N VAL A 1084 -105.02 -46.87 0.95
CA VAL A 1084 -105.66 -47.51 2.11
C VAL A 1084 -104.77 -48.64 2.68
N LYS A 1085 -104.85 -48.89 4.00
CA LYS A 1085 -104.12 -49.98 4.69
C LYS A 1085 -104.91 -51.29 4.74
N ALA A 1086 -104.18 -52.40 4.73
CA ALA A 1086 -104.65 -53.75 5.08
C ALA A 1086 -103.91 -54.26 6.35
N PRO A 1087 -104.40 -55.29 7.07
CA PRO A 1087 -104.01 -55.56 8.46
C PRO A 1087 -102.66 -56.31 8.63
N VAL A 1088 -102.22 -56.40 9.89
CA VAL A 1088 -100.93 -56.95 10.34
C VAL A 1088 -101.13 -58.16 11.27
N ALA A 1089 -100.30 -59.18 11.13
CA ALA A 1089 -100.15 -60.34 12.02
C ALA A 1089 -98.64 -60.66 12.22
N PRO A 1090 -98.20 -61.29 13.33
CA PRO A 1090 -97.26 -60.56 14.19
C PRO A 1090 -95.91 -61.22 14.53
N MET A 1091 -94.96 -60.33 14.85
CA MET A 1091 -93.91 -60.38 15.88
C MET A 1091 -93.34 -61.72 16.41
N SER A 1092 -92.01 -61.83 16.34
CA SER A 1092 -91.16 -61.87 17.54
C SER A 1092 -89.82 -61.15 17.24
N SER A 1093 -89.36 -60.05 17.84
CA SER A 1093 -89.37 -59.49 19.21
C SER A 1093 -88.10 -59.79 20.02
N ASN A 1094 -87.07 -58.94 19.87
CA ASN A 1094 -86.23 -58.47 21.01
C ASN A 1094 -85.31 -57.28 20.62
N PRO A 1095 -85.80 -56.03 20.72
CA PRO A 1095 -84.99 -54.81 20.63
C PRO A 1095 -84.70 -54.21 22.02
N LYS A 1096 -83.54 -53.55 22.21
CA LYS A 1096 -83.33 -52.63 23.36
C LYS A 1096 -82.51 -51.38 23.02
N ALA A 1097 -83.03 -50.27 23.53
CA ALA A 1097 -82.35 -49.03 23.93
C ALA A 1097 -81.39 -48.32 22.95
N ALA A 1098 -81.86 -47.18 22.44
CA ALA A 1098 -81.01 -46.01 22.22
C ALA A 1098 -81.30 -45.00 23.34
N THR A 1099 -80.27 -44.46 24.00
CA THR A 1099 -80.37 -43.31 24.92
C THR A 1099 -79.10 -42.46 24.85
N VAL A 1100 -79.22 -41.15 25.02
CA VAL A 1100 -78.11 -40.18 25.05
C VAL A 1100 -77.73 -39.82 26.49
N PHE A 1101 -76.47 -40.06 26.88
CA PHE A 1101 -75.69 -39.36 27.92
C PHE A 1101 -74.21 -39.45 27.45
N ALA A 1102 -73.34 -38.42 27.41
CA ALA A 1102 -73.03 -37.28 28.29
C ALA A 1102 -71.96 -37.58 29.37
N THR A 1103 -71.05 -36.62 29.60
CA THR A 1103 -70.01 -36.55 30.69
C THR A 1103 -68.99 -37.70 30.73
N SER A 1104 -67.72 -37.53 31.12
CA SER A 1104 -67.03 -36.61 32.06
C SER A 1104 -65.62 -36.23 31.51
N ALA A 1105 -64.87 -35.21 31.94
CA ALA A 1105 -64.48 -34.72 33.29
C ALA A 1105 -63.50 -35.69 34.02
N SER A 1106 -62.54 -35.28 34.87
CA SER A 1106 -62.38 -33.99 35.58
C SER A 1106 -61.00 -33.77 36.27
N ARG A 1107 -60.58 -32.49 36.42
CA ARG A 1107 -59.75 -31.92 37.54
C ARG A 1107 -58.31 -32.47 37.71
N PHE A 1108 -57.40 -31.92 38.55
CA PHE A 1108 -57.38 -30.80 39.53
C PHE A 1108 -56.26 -29.79 39.09
N THR A 1109 -56.35 -28.45 39.16
CA THR A 1109 -56.37 -27.48 40.30
C THR A 1109 -55.14 -27.59 41.25
N SER A 1110 -54.61 -26.54 41.90
CA SER A 1110 -55.21 -25.25 42.35
C SER A 1110 -54.21 -24.14 42.79
N SER A 1111 -54.51 -22.86 42.48
CA SER A 1111 -54.12 -21.63 43.23
C SER A 1111 -52.60 -21.29 43.32
N ARG A 1112 -52.07 -20.10 43.68
CA ARG A 1112 -52.51 -18.74 44.13
C ARG A 1112 -51.27 -17.78 43.93
N HIS A 1113 -51.16 -16.47 44.20
CA HIS A 1113 -51.97 -15.38 44.78
C HIS A 1113 -51.46 -14.00 44.24
N HIS A 1114 -52.22 -12.90 44.39
CA HIS A 1114 -51.78 -11.49 44.39
C HIS A 1114 -52.25 -10.81 45.71
N PRO A 1115 -51.92 -9.55 46.09
CA PRO A 1115 -50.98 -8.54 45.56
C PRO A 1115 -50.03 -7.98 46.67
N VAL A 1116 -49.38 -6.82 46.45
CA VAL A 1116 -49.26 -5.62 47.36
C VAL A 1116 -48.19 -4.63 46.81
N SER A 1117 -48.13 -3.40 47.32
CA SER A 1117 -47.54 -2.20 46.68
C SER A 1117 -46.48 -1.43 47.52
N SER A 1118 -45.93 -0.38 46.87
CA SER A 1118 -45.65 0.98 47.40
C SER A 1118 -44.39 1.35 48.21
N LEU A 1119 -43.70 2.41 47.70
CA LEU A 1119 -42.88 3.44 48.40
C LEU A 1119 -41.48 2.99 48.95
N GLN A 1120 -40.41 3.82 49.03
CA GLN A 1120 -40.19 5.26 48.75
C GLN A 1120 -38.67 5.59 48.61
N ASN A 1121 -38.30 6.76 48.04
CA ASN A 1121 -37.00 7.47 48.18
C ASN A 1121 -35.74 6.75 47.63
N ARG A 1122 -34.59 7.37 47.27
CA ARG A 1122 -34.07 8.74 46.98
C ARG A 1122 -32.80 8.50 46.10
N SER A 1123 -32.23 9.39 45.30
CA SER A 1123 -32.45 10.81 44.97
C SER A 1123 -31.83 11.11 43.59
N SER A 1124 -32.36 12.07 42.83
CA SER A 1124 -31.89 12.43 41.49
C SER A 1124 -30.60 13.27 41.48
N HIS A 1125 -29.62 12.93 40.65
CA HIS A 1125 -28.62 13.90 40.19
C HIS A 1125 -29.19 14.79 39.08
N PRO A 1126 -28.96 16.12 39.10
CA PRO A 1126 -29.62 17.05 38.19
C PRO A 1126 -28.90 17.33 36.87
N TYR A 1127 -29.71 17.89 35.97
CA TYR A 1127 -29.50 18.61 34.69
C TYR A 1127 -28.14 19.31 34.48
N ASN A 1128 -27.55 19.42 33.28
CA ASN A 1128 -28.02 19.59 31.88
C ASN A 1128 -28.20 21.07 31.43
N THR A 1129 -27.66 21.39 30.24
CA THR A 1129 -28.03 22.48 29.28
C THR A 1129 -27.96 23.99 29.64
N SER A 1130 -26.94 24.66 29.07
CA SER A 1130 -27.00 25.85 28.15
C SER A 1130 -27.65 27.21 28.51
N SER A 1131 -26.95 28.29 28.12
CA SER A 1131 -27.47 29.59 27.57
C SER A 1131 -28.14 30.57 28.58
N VAL A 1132 -28.21 31.91 28.40
CA VAL A 1132 -27.66 32.87 27.40
C VAL A 1132 -27.70 34.33 27.94
N ASN A 1133 -26.73 35.21 27.57
CA ASN A 1133 -26.76 36.70 27.60
C ASN A 1133 -27.00 37.44 28.97
N THR A 1134 -26.70 38.74 29.21
CA THR A 1134 -26.11 39.87 28.43
C THR A 1134 -25.47 40.96 29.34
N LEU A 1135 -24.62 41.84 28.75
CA LEU A 1135 -24.36 43.27 29.08
C LEU A 1135 -23.63 43.71 30.39
N THR A 1136 -22.40 44.28 30.22
CA THR A 1136 -21.82 45.53 30.82
C THR A 1136 -21.80 45.76 32.36
N THR A 1137 -20.78 46.37 33.02
CA THR A 1137 -19.81 47.44 32.63
C THR A 1137 -18.45 47.42 33.39
N LYS A 1138 -17.36 47.84 32.69
CA LYS A 1138 -16.20 48.70 33.12
C LYS A 1138 -15.26 48.35 34.32
N ILE A 1139 -13.95 48.62 34.09
CA ILE A 1139 -12.83 48.91 35.05
C ILE A 1139 -12.32 47.69 35.86
N SER A 1140 -11.02 47.44 36.09
CA SER A 1140 -9.73 48.09 35.73
C SER A 1140 -8.62 47.03 35.44
N GLU A 1141 -7.50 47.48 34.86
CA GLU A 1141 -6.10 46.96 34.96
C GLU A 1141 -5.78 45.45 34.73
N GLY A 1142 -4.66 45.08 34.06
CA GLY A 1142 -3.64 45.94 33.46
C GLY A 1142 -2.27 45.29 33.20
N VAL A 1143 -2.17 44.13 32.53
CA VAL A 1143 -0.89 43.55 32.09
C VAL A 1143 -1.00 42.94 30.69
N PHE A 1144 -0.01 43.21 29.83
CA PHE A 1144 0.28 42.45 28.61
C PHE A 1144 1.79 42.39 28.37
N GLN A 1145 2.27 41.31 27.75
CA GLN A 1145 3.65 41.16 27.28
C GLN A 1145 3.79 41.68 25.85
N ASP A 1146 4.97 42.18 25.44
CA ASP A 1146 5.79 41.47 24.44
C ASP A 1146 7.17 42.14 24.15
N TYR A 1147 7.95 41.50 23.26
CA TYR A 1147 9.17 41.98 22.56
C TYR A 1147 10.56 41.80 23.19
N ASN A 1148 11.13 40.61 22.95
CA ASN A 1148 12.40 40.40 22.22
C ASN A 1148 13.45 41.54 22.17
N THR A 1149 14.67 41.31 22.70
CA THR A 1149 15.85 40.88 21.89
C THR A 1149 17.20 40.82 22.68
N ARG A 1150 18.14 40.03 22.14
CA ARG A 1150 19.62 40.14 22.21
C ARG A 1150 20.37 40.16 23.56
N ALA A 1151 21.00 39.00 23.81
CA ALA A 1151 22.46 38.80 23.96
C ALA A 1151 23.22 39.39 25.18
N PRO A 1152 24.27 38.70 25.69
CA PRO A 1152 24.77 38.91 27.05
C PRO A 1152 25.98 39.85 27.15
N ASN A 1153 26.25 40.30 28.38
CA ASN A 1153 27.53 40.87 28.77
C ASN A 1153 28.02 40.24 30.10
N VAL A 1154 29.32 40.24 30.35
CA VAL A 1154 29.96 39.35 31.36
C VAL A 1154 30.23 40.06 32.68
N ARG A 1155 29.71 39.53 33.80
CA ARG A 1155 30.50 39.28 35.04
C ARG A 1155 29.75 38.55 36.16
N GLY A 1156 30.38 37.48 36.65
CA GLY A 1156 30.54 37.17 38.08
C GLY A 1156 29.37 36.61 38.91
N SER A 1157 29.63 35.52 39.63
CA SER A 1157 29.41 35.46 41.08
C SER A 1157 30.22 34.32 41.73
N SER A 1158 30.30 34.35 43.07
CA SER A 1158 30.63 33.29 44.06
C SER A 1158 30.94 31.86 43.56
N GLY A 1159 31.92 31.11 44.10
CA GLY A 1159 32.76 31.35 45.28
C GLY A 1159 32.38 30.47 46.49
N HIS A 1160 33.24 29.48 46.79
CA HIS A 1160 33.23 28.55 47.94
C HIS A 1160 34.61 27.85 47.95
N ASN A 1161 35.19 27.36 49.06
CA ASN A 1161 35.14 27.81 50.46
C ASN A 1161 36.38 27.22 51.20
N SER A 1162 36.64 27.65 52.45
CA SER A 1162 37.40 26.94 53.50
C SER A 1162 38.83 26.41 53.26
N ASN A 1163 39.80 27.11 53.89
CA ASN A 1163 40.65 26.61 55.00
C ASN A 1163 42.00 25.84 54.80
N TYR A 1164 43.06 26.54 55.27
CA TYR A 1164 44.25 26.11 56.06
C TYR A 1164 45.37 25.19 55.50
N ARG A 1165 46.57 25.82 55.38
CA ARG A 1165 47.86 25.54 56.09
C ARG A 1165 47.98 24.21 56.89
N ASN A 1166 49.16 23.57 57.01
CA ASN A 1166 50.51 24.16 57.08
C ASN A 1166 51.67 23.18 56.72
N GLU A 1167 52.80 23.75 56.23
CA GLU A 1167 54.22 23.47 56.51
C GLU A 1167 54.83 22.03 56.70
N ILE A 1168 55.91 21.74 55.93
CA ILE A 1168 57.30 21.36 56.36
C ILE A 1168 57.44 20.08 57.28
N ASP A 1169 58.26 19.04 57.00
CA ASP A 1169 59.69 19.06 56.63
C ASP A 1169 60.33 17.72 56.11
N GLN A 1170 61.61 17.80 55.70
CA GLN A 1170 62.76 16.85 55.79
C GLN A 1170 62.70 15.33 55.46
N LYS A 1171 63.50 14.98 54.41
CA LYS A 1171 64.63 14.00 54.37
C LYS A 1171 64.47 12.47 54.52
N HIS A 1172 65.11 11.79 53.56
CA HIS A 1172 66.02 10.61 53.70
C HIS A 1172 65.47 9.23 54.17
N SER A 1173 66.05 8.08 53.81
CA SER A 1173 67.09 7.78 52.78
C SER A 1173 67.12 6.30 52.37
N ASN A 1174 67.62 6.07 51.14
CA ASN A 1174 68.50 4.99 50.63
C ASN A 1174 68.46 3.58 51.26
N SER A 1175 68.54 2.56 50.39
CA SER A 1175 69.74 1.70 50.18
C SER A 1175 69.38 0.39 49.42
N ASN A 1176 70.23 -0.28 48.61
CA ASN A 1176 71.55 0.08 48.07
C ASN A 1176 72.01 -0.83 46.89
N ASN A 1177 73.20 -0.52 46.34
CA ASN A 1177 74.17 -1.42 45.65
C ASN A 1177 73.87 -1.89 44.20
N ASN A 1178 74.83 -2.16 43.29
CA ASN A 1178 76.26 -1.78 43.08
C ASN A 1178 76.73 -2.37 41.71
N SER A 1179 77.84 -2.01 41.05
CA SER A 1179 78.61 -0.75 40.88
C SER A 1179 79.69 -0.97 39.77
N LEU A 1180 80.95 -0.54 39.96
CA LEU A 1180 82.14 -0.65 39.06
C LEU A 1180 82.10 0.24 37.78
N LYS A 1181 82.87 1.35 37.67
CA LYS A 1181 84.35 1.56 37.48
C LYS A 1181 84.79 1.40 35.99
N ARG A 1182 85.67 2.24 35.38
CA ARG A 1182 86.51 3.38 35.88
C ARG A 1182 87.05 4.29 34.74
N ASP A 1183 87.27 5.57 35.06
CA ASP A 1183 88.35 6.52 34.68
C ASP A 1183 88.96 6.65 33.25
N ARG A 1184 88.99 7.93 32.76
CA ARG A 1184 90.05 8.61 31.94
C ARG A 1184 90.23 8.18 30.45
N GLU A 1185 90.83 8.96 29.54
CA GLU A 1185 91.46 10.32 29.54
C GLU A 1185 91.42 10.96 28.12
N ILE A 1186 91.95 12.19 27.94
CA ILE A 1186 92.88 12.64 26.87
C ILE A 1186 93.18 14.15 27.05
N VAL A 1187 94.35 14.62 26.57
CA VAL A 1187 94.93 15.97 26.73
C VAL A 1187 95.31 16.55 25.35
N GLU A 1188 95.49 17.87 25.24
CA GLU A 1188 95.93 18.58 24.01
C GLU A 1188 97.45 18.46 23.72
N ILE A 1189 97.86 18.82 22.50
CA ILE A 1189 99.24 18.97 21.97
C ILE A 1189 99.95 17.61 21.68
N ASP A 1190 100.64 17.41 20.56
CA ASP A 1190 100.89 18.29 19.39
C ASP A 1190 99.74 18.31 18.35
#